data_AF-A0AAU6D2I0-F1
#
_entry.id   AF-A0AAU6D2I0-F1
#
_cell.length_a   1.000
_cell.length_b   1.000
_cell.length_c   1.000
_cell.angle_alpha   90.00
_cell.angle_beta   90.00
_cell.angle_gamma   90.00
#
_symmetry.space_group_name_H-M   'P 1'
#
loop_
_entity.id
_entity.type
_entity.pdbx_description
1 polymer ?
#
loop_
_entity_poly.entity_id
_entity_poly.type
_entity_poly.pdbx_seq_one_letter_code
_entity_poly.pdbx_strand_id
1 'polypeptide(L)'
;MTGSAERENRRAVNARKRISRRPTRLGTPAGTTQGPDRRRDPGAGFPGLLGRVWERARAAGDLREAVDILLGLDGHVPPDVQLRALSTSDEAAFMALWGVTWRATAPTEGAGTVSSSEDPAADPAHDGEPVFLGELGLATTGRIVLRAPSQGPLDRTELVGGVLRVPWSRRAARAYHDQMGRAAARTARSLADCRQWLEQQGGKGRDELVEQVKEAALRTAPFVLYQEDRQYTNFRDQNTITGKTLWPGHPDCVLSGLLGLPLDLWSDSDVQMLIALTLLIRSAGFGRVEEANGTQLSMDHVAVMLERVRRAYNAVPGGEAIAPAGSHRMADVKELAEALGARRRQVAGAAQLYREIHGALMHKIERVAAETDEVRARDAEIAARLAGRLPLAGATLAELGPGAAARPQWLAEPHGEYATGLESLVYETVAACAEVFRADFAMSRGMRSLPELIDRMRAERWAEICDWDITRYFCCVVPRPEARAHFGGSAATLADAAWAMSSRMQYNSWHFVPGNLPRDPAVTARDHFVPPTIPDIAFFSDQHHHGHVTNKVRFSIRSPQAVEVAGRVFNGFVDLRLLRCAGTPFDEQDLLVAHRVSAFLARMTGLAARLAADGVPLEVTAFDAEWHWRKIAGDDAGATAGPDPADTADDADSGDAVLSGPAGTVR
;
A
#
# COMPACT_ATOMS: atom_id res chain seq x y z
N MET A 1 0.76 32.31 -38.20
CA MET A 1 -0.33 32.50 -37.22
C MET A 1 -1.25 31.29 -37.27
N THR A 2 -1.05 30.34 -36.36
CA THR A 2 -2.03 29.31 -35.96
C THR A 2 -1.70 28.99 -34.51
N GLY A 3 -2.61 29.36 -33.62
CA GLY A 3 -2.37 29.48 -32.19
C GLY A 3 -2.05 28.15 -31.50
N SER A 4 -1.15 28.25 -30.53
CA SER A 4 -0.93 27.30 -29.46
C SER A 4 -2.24 27.11 -28.68
N ALA A 5 -3.08 26.17 -29.10
CA ALA A 5 -4.05 25.58 -28.21
C ALA A 5 -3.27 24.86 -27.11
N GLU A 6 -3.34 25.40 -25.89
CA GLU A 6 -2.77 24.82 -24.68
C GLU A 6 -3.07 23.31 -24.64
N ARG A 7 -2.02 22.49 -24.68
CA ARG A 7 -2.13 21.07 -24.37
C ARG A 7 -2.55 20.94 -22.92
N GLU A 8 -3.86 20.86 -22.69
CA GLU A 8 -4.44 20.58 -21.38
C GLU A 8 -3.74 19.34 -20.79
N ASN A 9 -2.99 19.52 -19.70
CA ASN A 9 -2.23 18.44 -19.09
C ASN A 9 -3.20 17.29 -18.74
N ARG A 10 -2.85 16.04 -19.07
CA ARG A 10 -3.65 14.84 -18.76
C ARG A 10 -4.08 14.77 -17.29
N ARG A 11 -3.33 15.40 -16.37
CA ARG A 11 -3.72 15.61 -14.96
C ARG A 11 -5.03 16.39 -14.83
N ALA A 12 -5.21 17.49 -15.58
CA ALA A 12 -6.43 18.29 -15.61
C ALA A 12 -7.59 17.54 -16.28
N VAL A 13 -7.33 16.82 -17.38
CA VAL A 13 -8.34 15.96 -18.03
C VAL A 13 -8.83 14.85 -17.10
N ASN A 14 -7.90 14.17 -16.40
CA ASN A 14 -8.23 13.14 -15.43
C ASN A 14 -8.93 13.70 -14.18
N ALA A 15 -8.55 14.90 -13.73
CA ALA A 15 -9.23 15.59 -12.63
C ALA A 15 -10.68 15.94 -13.02
N ARG A 16 -10.91 16.48 -14.22
CA ARG A 16 -12.26 16.80 -14.72
C ARG A 16 -13.11 15.53 -14.88
N LYS A 17 -12.57 14.46 -15.46
CA LYS A 17 -13.23 13.13 -15.53
C LYS A 17 -13.54 12.54 -14.15
N ARG A 18 -12.73 12.84 -13.13
CA ARG A 18 -12.99 12.40 -11.74
C ARG A 18 -14.08 13.23 -11.08
N ILE A 19 -14.14 14.54 -11.34
CA ILE A 19 -15.17 15.42 -10.78
C ILE A 19 -16.52 15.08 -11.39
N SER A 20 -16.61 14.92 -12.71
CA SER A 20 -17.87 14.61 -13.42
C SER A 20 -18.44 13.23 -13.10
N ARG A 21 -17.67 12.35 -12.46
CA ARG A 21 -18.05 10.97 -12.13
C ARG A 21 -18.20 10.72 -10.63
N ARG A 22 -18.03 11.73 -9.77
CA ARG A 22 -18.33 11.58 -8.34
C ARG A 22 -19.85 11.58 -8.13
N PRO A 23 -20.39 10.75 -7.22
CA PRO A 23 -21.82 10.70 -7.03
C PRO A 23 -22.26 11.97 -6.30
N THR A 24 -23.49 12.41 -6.57
CA THR A 24 -24.10 13.57 -5.91
C THR A 24 -24.18 13.34 -4.40
N ARG A 25 -23.95 14.39 -3.60
CA ARG A 25 -24.07 14.36 -2.13
C ARG A 25 -25.32 15.11 -1.74
N LEU A 26 -26.35 14.40 -1.25
CA LEU A 26 -27.63 14.99 -0.82
C LEU A 26 -28.18 16.01 -1.84
N GLY A 27 -28.23 15.63 -3.13
CA GLY A 27 -28.69 16.51 -4.22
C GLY A 27 -27.68 17.56 -4.71
N THR A 28 -26.52 17.71 -4.08
CA THR A 28 -25.45 18.63 -4.53
C THR A 28 -24.51 17.94 -5.52
N PRO A 29 -24.26 18.52 -6.72
CA PRO A 29 -23.28 17.99 -7.67
C PRO A 29 -21.87 18.02 -7.08
N ALA A 30 -21.11 16.94 -7.25
CA ALA A 30 -19.77 16.85 -6.71
C ALA A 30 -18.81 17.88 -7.34
N GLY A 31 -17.96 18.50 -6.51
CA GLY A 31 -16.98 19.50 -6.96
C GLY A 31 -17.50 20.93 -7.11
N THR A 32 -18.69 21.22 -6.57
CA THR A 32 -19.30 22.56 -6.54
C THR A 32 -19.03 23.32 -5.24
N THR A 33 -18.36 22.71 -4.25
CA THR A 33 -17.99 23.36 -2.99
C THR A 33 -16.82 24.34 -3.20
N GLN A 34 -16.93 25.56 -2.66
CA GLN A 34 -15.95 26.65 -2.85
C GLN A 34 -14.59 26.41 -2.16
N GLY A 35 -14.48 25.38 -1.32
CA GLY A 35 -13.25 24.98 -0.64
C GLY A 35 -13.24 23.49 -0.30
N PRO A 36 -12.11 22.94 0.17
CA PRO A 36 -12.04 21.55 0.60
C PRO A 36 -12.97 21.31 1.80
N ASP A 37 -13.83 20.30 1.70
CA ASP A 37 -14.85 19.94 2.69
C ASP A 37 -14.31 19.77 4.13
N ARG A 38 -13.00 19.54 4.31
CA ARG A 38 -12.31 19.52 5.61
C ARG A 38 -10.92 20.16 5.48
N ARG A 39 -10.60 21.12 6.36
CA ARG A 39 -9.23 21.66 6.49
C ARG A 39 -8.34 20.63 7.19
N ARG A 40 -7.12 20.46 6.66
CA ARG A 40 -6.14 19.52 7.21
C ARG A 40 -5.50 20.13 8.45
N ASP A 41 -5.41 19.37 9.54
CA ASP A 41 -4.60 19.72 10.70
C ASP A 41 -3.12 19.81 10.24
N PRO A 42 -2.44 20.96 10.45
CA PRO A 42 -1.03 21.14 10.09
C PRO A 42 -0.09 20.07 10.67
N GLY A 43 -0.42 19.50 11.83
CA GLY A 43 0.35 18.43 12.49
C GLY A 43 -0.01 17.00 12.04
N ALA A 44 -0.91 16.84 11.08
CA ALA A 44 -1.42 15.53 10.66
C ALA A 44 -0.69 14.93 9.45
N GLY A 45 -0.59 13.60 9.48
CA GLY A 45 0.08 12.79 8.47
C GLY A 45 1.61 12.85 8.58
N PHE A 46 2.28 12.47 7.48
CA PHE A 46 3.70 12.15 7.50
C PHE A 46 4.63 13.28 8.00
N PRO A 47 4.50 14.55 7.57
CA PRO A 47 5.37 15.62 8.09
C PRO A 47 5.24 15.81 9.61
N GLY A 48 4.03 15.73 10.14
CA GLY A 48 3.79 15.81 11.58
C GLY A 48 4.33 14.60 12.35
N LEU A 49 4.28 13.40 11.77
CA LEU A 49 4.96 12.23 12.32
C LEU A 49 6.46 12.47 12.42
N LEU A 50 7.10 12.91 11.32
CA LEU A 50 8.54 13.13 11.31
C LEU A 50 8.98 14.20 12.32
N GLY A 51 8.21 15.28 12.47
CA GLY A 51 8.47 16.31 13.48
C GLY A 51 8.50 15.73 14.90
N ARG A 52 7.49 14.94 15.28
CA ARG A 52 7.43 14.28 16.60
C ARG A 52 8.56 13.27 16.81
N VAL A 53 8.86 12.46 15.80
CA VAL A 53 9.97 11.49 15.85
C VAL A 53 11.30 12.22 16.08
N TRP A 54 11.51 13.34 15.38
CA TRP A 54 12.71 14.15 15.53
C TRP A 54 12.82 14.81 16.91
N GLU A 55 11.73 15.38 17.42
CA GLU A 55 11.69 15.95 18.77
C GLU A 55 12.02 14.90 19.83
N ARG A 56 11.46 13.70 19.71
CA ARG A 56 11.73 12.59 20.62
C ARG A 56 13.18 12.11 20.53
N ALA A 57 13.72 11.95 19.33
CA ALA A 57 15.12 11.58 19.13
C ALA A 57 16.09 12.64 19.71
N ARG A 58 15.73 13.93 19.65
CA ARG A 58 16.51 15.02 20.28
C ARG A 58 16.43 15.03 21.80
N ALA A 59 15.33 14.55 22.36
CA ALA A 59 15.11 14.46 23.80
C ALA A 59 15.63 13.15 24.41
N ALA A 60 16.13 12.21 23.60
CA ALA A 60 16.70 10.95 24.04
C ALA A 60 17.91 11.17 24.97
N GLY A 61 18.11 10.26 25.93
CA GLY A 61 19.17 10.35 26.92
C GLY A 61 20.57 10.18 26.33
N ASP A 62 20.68 9.46 25.21
CA ASP A 62 21.92 9.25 24.47
C ASP A 62 21.69 9.05 22.97
N LEU A 63 22.79 8.96 22.20
CA LEU A 63 22.74 8.78 20.75
C LEU A 63 22.20 7.42 20.33
N ARG A 64 22.35 6.37 21.16
CA ARG A 64 21.88 5.03 20.82
C ARG A 64 20.35 4.99 20.87
N GLU A 65 19.76 5.52 21.93
CA GLU A 65 18.32 5.67 22.06
C GLU A 65 17.76 6.53 20.92
N ALA A 66 18.43 7.63 20.56
CA ALA A 66 18.04 8.45 19.42
C ALA A 66 18.04 7.65 18.10
N VAL A 67 19.07 6.83 17.85
CA VAL A 67 19.16 5.96 16.67
C VAL A 67 18.03 4.94 16.66
N ASP A 68 17.71 4.30 17.80
CA ASP A 68 16.64 3.31 17.89
C ASP A 68 15.26 3.95 17.62
N ILE A 69 15.01 5.18 18.13
CA ILE A 69 13.81 5.98 17.81
C ILE A 69 13.73 6.27 16.30
N LEU A 70 14.82 6.71 15.68
CA LEU A 70 14.85 7.04 14.26
C LEU A 70 14.64 5.80 13.37
N LEU A 71 15.28 4.68 13.71
CA LEU A 71 15.14 3.42 12.96
C LEU A 71 13.72 2.89 13.00
N GLY A 72 13.04 2.99 14.14
CA GLY A 72 11.63 2.58 14.26
C GLY A 72 10.62 3.62 13.79
N LEU A 73 11.05 4.84 13.44
CA LEU A 73 10.19 6.03 13.39
C LEU A 73 9.25 6.10 14.62
N ASP A 74 9.82 5.93 15.81
CA ASP A 74 9.11 5.82 17.08
C ASP A 74 8.02 4.72 17.08
N GLY A 75 8.38 3.52 16.63
CA GLY A 75 7.50 2.35 16.59
C GLY A 75 6.48 2.32 15.44
N HIS A 76 6.61 3.21 14.45
CA HIS A 76 5.71 3.26 13.29
C HIS A 76 6.13 2.33 12.14
N VAL A 77 7.39 1.88 12.13
CA VAL A 77 7.92 0.88 11.18
C VAL A 77 8.88 -0.08 11.89
N PRO A 78 9.04 -1.32 11.38
CA PRO A 78 10.11 -2.20 11.82
C PRO A 78 11.49 -1.58 11.56
N PRO A 79 12.41 -1.59 12.55
CA PRO A 79 13.75 -1.00 12.39
C PRO A 79 14.56 -1.53 11.21
N ASP A 80 14.35 -2.78 10.80
CA ASP A 80 15.06 -3.39 9.67
C ASP A 80 14.75 -2.71 8.34
N VAL A 81 13.57 -2.09 8.20
CA VAL A 81 13.18 -1.34 7.00
C VAL A 81 14.09 -0.13 6.81
N GLN A 82 14.34 0.64 7.89
CA GLN A 82 15.24 1.79 7.83
C GLN A 82 16.70 1.38 7.68
N LEU A 83 17.12 0.29 8.33
CA LEU A 83 18.48 -0.25 8.13
C LEU A 83 18.74 -0.61 6.67
N ARG A 84 17.73 -1.15 5.97
CA ARG A 84 17.78 -1.45 4.53
C ARG A 84 17.62 -0.21 3.64
N ALA A 85 17.26 0.94 4.21
CA ALA A 85 17.13 2.22 3.49
C ALA A 85 18.44 3.03 3.48
N LEU A 86 19.38 2.70 4.36
CA LEU A 86 20.69 3.35 4.48
C LEU A 86 21.45 3.26 3.16
N SER A 87 22.10 4.35 2.74
CA SER A 87 23.07 4.28 1.63
C SER A 87 24.23 3.35 1.99
N THR A 88 25.05 2.97 1.01
CA THR A 88 26.26 2.18 1.28
C THR A 88 27.16 2.87 2.30
N SER A 89 27.27 4.20 2.21
CA SER A 89 28.03 5.02 3.16
C SER A 89 27.41 5.01 4.55
N ASP A 90 26.10 5.21 4.64
CA ASP A 90 25.41 5.22 5.93
C ASP A 90 25.44 3.84 6.60
N GLU A 91 25.27 2.75 5.84
CA GLU A 91 25.36 1.38 6.37
C GLU A 91 26.76 1.11 6.97
N ALA A 92 27.82 1.49 6.24
CA ALA A 92 29.20 1.33 6.72
C ALA A 92 29.45 2.14 8.00
N ALA A 93 28.88 3.34 8.08
CA ALA A 93 29.01 4.21 9.24
C ALA A 93 28.20 3.70 10.43
N PHE A 94 26.99 3.19 10.22
CA PHE A 94 26.17 2.56 11.26
C PHE A 94 26.85 1.32 11.85
N MET A 95 27.46 0.50 11.00
CA MET A 95 28.24 -0.65 11.45
C MET A 95 29.47 -0.21 12.25
N ALA A 96 30.17 0.84 11.82
CA ALA A 96 31.38 1.32 12.49
C ALA A 96 31.11 2.00 13.85
N LEU A 97 30.00 2.71 13.99
CA LEU A 97 29.65 3.47 15.19
C LEU A 97 28.86 2.67 16.21
N TRP A 98 27.91 1.85 15.75
CA TRP A 98 26.94 1.17 16.62
C TRP A 98 26.89 -0.35 16.43
N GLY A 99 27.71 -0.91 15.53
CA GLY A 99 27.70 -2.35 15.25
C GLY A 99 26.40 -2.84 14.61
N VAL A 100 25.60 -1.95 14.01
CA VAL A 100 24.28 -2.28 13.44
C VAL A 100 24.36 -2.31 11.91
N THR A 101 23.82 -3.37 11.32
CA THR A 101 23.60 -3.50 9.88
C THR A 101 22.37 -4.37 9.64
N TRP A 102 21.66 -4.13 8.54
CA TRP A 102 20.58 -5.01 8.10
C TRP A 102 21.06 -6.44 7.78
N ARG A 103 22.37 -6.62 7.54
CA ARG A 103 22.98 -7.90 7.14
C ARG A 103 23.14 -8.90 8.30
N ALA A 104 23.13 -8.46 9.55
CA ALA A 104 23.26 -9.33 10.73
C ALA A 104 22.07 -10.30 10.91
N THR A 105 20.97 -10.08 10.18
CA THR A 105 19.80 -10.97 10.15
C THR A 105 19.92 -12.13 9.16
N ALA A 106 20.99 -12.15 8.33
CA ALA A 106 21.33 -13.30 7.50
C ALA A 106 22.30 -14.22 8.27
N PRO A 107 21.99 -15.51 8.47
CA PRO A 107 22.98 -16.45 8.97
C PRO A 107 24.07 -16.55 7.90
N THR A 108 25.26 -16.11 8.26
CA THR A 108 26.47 -16.36 7.48
C THR A 108 26.76 -17.85 7.53
N GLU A 109 26.52 -18.55 6.42
CA GLU A 109 27.15 -19.84 6.18
C GLU A 109 28.65 -19.62 5.99
N GLY A 110 29.46 -20.29 6.81
CA GLY A 110 30.90 -20.47 6.54
C GLY A 110 31.83 -19.34 7.00
N ALA A 111 31.87 -19.04 8.29
CA ALA A 111 33.10 -18.58 8.94
C ALA A 111 33.17 -19.22 10.32
N GLY A 112 34.27 -19.94 10.59
CA GLY A 112 34.49 -20.64 11.85
C GLY A 112 34.28 -19.72 13.05
N THR A 113 33.82 -20.33 14.14
CA THR A 113 33.80 -19.78 15.50
C THR A 113 35.02 -18.90 15.78
N VAL A 114 34.85 -17.59 15.61
CA VAL A 114 35.68 -16.60 16.29
C VAL A 114 34.97 -16.34 17.60
N SER A 115 35.62 -16.82 18.67
CA SER A 115 35.29 -16.59 20.07
C SER A 115 34.64 -15.23 20.31
N SER A 116 33.42 -15.28 20.81
CA SER A 116 32.75 -14.21 21.52
C SER A 116 33.51 -13.88 22.80
N SER A 117 34.43 -12.93 22.73
CA SER A 117 35.04 -12.31 23.92
C SER A 117 35.61 -10.94 23.58
N GLU A 118 34.74 -10.01 23.21
CA GLU A 118 34.93 -8.58 23.41
C GLU A 118 33.55 -7.94 23.24
N ASP A 119 33.05 -7.39 24.34
CA ASP A 119 31.75 -6.74 24.48
C ASP A 119 31.69 -5.52 23.53
N PRO A 120 30.87 -5.52 22.45
CA PRO A 120 30.84 -4.40 21.51
C PRO A 120 29.99 -3.22 22.02
N ALA A 121 29.52 -3.27 23.27
CA ALA A 121 28.64 -2.27 23.88
C ALA A 121 29.37 -1.17 24.68
N ALA A 122 30.65 -0.90 24.38
CA ALA A 122 31.28 0.32 24.86
C ALA A 122 30.74 1.51 24.04
N ASP A 123 29.98 2.38 24.70
CA ASP A 123 29.52 3.66 24.16
C ASP A 123 30.66 4.37 23.39
N PRO A 124 30.49 4.71 22.10
CA PRO A 124 31.53 5.39 21.31
C PRO A 124 32.04 6.69 21.95
N ALA A 125 31.34 7.23 22.95
CA ALA A 125 31.77 8.37 23.75
C ALA A 125 32.99 8.12 24.67
N HIS A 126 33.38 6.86 24.96
CA HIS A 126 34.42 6.56 25.97
C HIS A 126 35.79 6.16 25.40
N ASP A 127 35.96 6.19 24.09
CA ASP A 127 37.13 5.62 23.40
C ASP A 127 38.04 6.71 22.80
N GLY A 128 38.58 7.57 23.68
CA GLY A 128 39.51 8.65 23.34
C GLY A 128 38.89 9.92 22.74
N GLU A 129 39.73 10.93 22.49
CA GLU A 129 39.30 12.21 21.91
C GLU A 129 38.71 12.04 20.49
N PRO A 130 37.54 12.62 20.18
CA PRO A 130 36.91 12.48 18.87
C PRO A 130 37.80 13.09 17.77
N VAL A 131 38.07 12.32 16.72
CA VAL A 131 38.87 12.77 15.56
C VAL A 131 38.03 13.43 14.47
N PHE A 132 36.71 13.26 14.54
CA PHE A 132 35.74 13.85 13.62
C PHE A 132 34.40 14.02 14.33
N LEU A 133 33.65 15.07 13.98
CA LEU A 133 32.30 15.32 14.49
C LEU A 133 31.32 15.24 13.32
N GLY A 134 30.60 14.13 13.23
CA GLY A 134 29.57 13.87 12.24
C GLY A 134 28.22 14.50 12.58
N GLU A 135 27.26 14.25 11.71
CA GLU A 135 25.88 14.74 11.82
C GLU A 135 24.91 13.61 11.50
N LEU A 136 23.97 13.34 12.40
CA LEU A 136 22.85 12.42 12.19
C LEU A 136 21.57 13.23 11.98
N GLY A 137 20.81 12.93 10.94
CA GLY A 137 19.58 13.63 10.60
C GLY A 137 18.45 12.70 10.15
N LEU A 138 17.22 13.21 10.26
CA LEU A 138 16.03 12.62 9.68
C LEU A 138 15.64 13.44 8.45
N ALA A 139 15.66 12.84 7.26
CA ALA A 139 15.23 13.49 6.04
C ALA A 139 13.71 13.64 5.99
N THR A 140 13.21 14.60 5.20
CA THR A 140 11.77 14.81 4.94
C THR A 140 11.10 13.64 4.21
N THR A 141 11.91 12.76 3.60
CA THR A 141 11.50 11.46 3.05
C THR A 141 11.28 10.39 4.13
N GLY A 142 11.67 10.68 5.37
CA GLY A 142 11.70 9.77 6.49
C GLY A 142 12.95 8.90 6.58
N ARG A 143 13.91 9.00 5.64
CA ARG A 143 15.18 8.27 5.71
C ARG A 143 16.12 8.86 6.76
N ILE A 144 16.93 8.00 7.36
CA ILE A 144 18.06 8.44 8.17
C ILE A 144 19.24 8.75 7.25
N VAL A 145 19.91 9.87 7.51
CA VAL A 145 21.13 10.28 6.82
C VAL A 145 22.22 10.58 7.84
N LEU A 146 23.45 10.17 7.54
CA LEU A 146 24.59 10.34 8.42
C LEU A 146 25.77 10.93 7.66
N ARG A 147 26.29 12.05 8.15
CA ARG A 147 27.56 12.60 7.67
C ARG A 147 28.72 11.79 8.22
N ALA A 148 29.35 11.02 7.34
CA ALA A 148 30.56 10.26 7.59
C ALA A 148 31.83 11.10 7.30
N PRO A 149 33.02 10.64 7.74
CA PRO A 149 34.29 11.24 7.33
C PRO A 149 34.38 11.35 5.80
N SER A 150 34.97 12.43 5.29
CA SER A 150 35.05 12.81 3.86
C SER A 150 33.81 13.42 3.20
N GLN A 151 32.68 13.52 3.92
CA GLN A 151 31.46 14.17 3.41
C GLN A 151 31.31 15.61 3.92
N GLY A 152 30.67 16.43 3.08
CA GLY A 152 30.23 17.79 3.45
C GLY A 152 29.12 17.77 4.52
N PRO A 153 28.77 18.94 5.09
CA PRO A 153 27.62 19.07 5.99
C PRO A 153 26.32 18.57 5.34
N LEU A 154 25.41 18.01 6.13
CA LEU A 154 24.09 17.62 5.65
C LEU A 154 23.28 18.84 5.19
N ASP A 155 22.54 18.71 4.09
CA ASP A 155 21.66 19.77 3.58
C ASP A 155 20.48 19.98 4.53
N ARG A 156 20.41 21.17 5.14
CA ARG A 156 19.38 21.53 6.11
C ARG A 156 17.99 21.68 5.49
N THR A 157 17.89 21.89 4.18
CA THR A 157 16.61 22.05 3.49
C THR A 157 15.88 20.72 3.31
N GLU A 158 16.62 19.61 3.32
CA GLU A 158 16.06 18.26 3.17
C GLU A 158 15.79 17.56 4.51
N LEU A 159 16.18 18.19 5.63
CA LEU A 159 16.08 17.64 6.97
C LEU A 159 14.86 18.14 7.75
N VAL A 160 14.44 17.30 8.70
CA VAL A 160 13.40 17.62 9.68
C VAL A 160 14.08 18.29 10.87
N GLY A 161 13.94 19.62 10.97
CA GLY A 161 14.30 20.42 12.15
C GLY A 161 15.79 20.63 12.43
N GLY A 162 16.68 19.64 12.23
CA GLY A 162 18.11 19.81 12.53
C GLY A 162 18.98 18.56 12.40
N VAL A 163 20.08 18.52 13.15
CA VAL A 163 20.97 17.35 13.26
C VAL A 163 21.35 17.07 14.72
N LEU A 164 21.69 15.82 15.01
CA LEU A 164 22.42 15.41 16.20
C LEU A 164 23.91 15.32 15.89
N ARG A 165 24.77 15.71 16.84
CA ARG A 165 26.22 15.63 16.68
C ARG A 165 26.69 14.23 17.07
N VAL A 166 27.45 13.60 16.18
CA VAL A 166 27.94 12.23 16.38
C VAL A 166 29.47 12.27 16.50
N PRO A 167 30.05 12.00 17.69
CA PRO A 167 31.49 11.94 17.83
C PRO A 167 32.04 10.66 17.19
N TRP A 168 33.14 10.79 16.45
CA TRP A 168 33.84 9.66 15.84
C TRP A 168 35.21 9.48 16.51
N SER A 169 35.44 8.31 17.10
CA SER A 169 36.77 7.91 17.54
C SER A 169 37.66 7.55 16.33
N ARG A 170 38.98 7.51 16.55
CA ARG A 170 39.91 7.03 15.51
C ARG A 170 39.62 5.57 15.12
N ARG A 171 39.15 4.75 16.07
CA ARG A 171 38.75 3.35 15.82
C ARG A 171 37.53 3.30 14.89
N ALA A 172 36.48 4.07 15.18
CA ALA A 172 35.28 4.14 14.36
C ALA A 172 35.59 4.64 12.93
N ALA A 173 36.43 5.66 12.78
CA ALA A 173 36.82 6.18 11.47
C ALA A 173 37.56 5.14 10.61
N ARG A 174 38.47 4.34 11.21
CA ARG A 174 39.14 3.23 10.50
C ARG A 174 38.16 2.12 10.14
N ALA A 175 37.30 1.72 11.08
CA ALA A 175 36.29 0.70 10.84
C ALA A 175 35.37 1.09 9.67
N TYR A 176 34.94 2.36 9.60
CA TYR A 176 34.15 2.88 8.48
C TYR A 176 34.89 2.78 7.14
N HIS A 177 36.16 3.19 7.10
CA HIS A 177 36.97 3.09 5.88
C HIS A 177 37.09 1.64 5.39
N ASP A 178 37.33 0.69 6.29
CA ASP A 178 37.40 -0.73 5.97
C ASP A 178 36.05 -1.26 5.46
N GLN A 179 34.93 -0.85 6.07
CA GLN A 179 33.60 -1.23 5.63
C GLN A 179 33.27 -0.68 4.24
N MET A 180 33.63 0.57 3.96
CA MET A 180 33.49 1.18 2.64
C MET A 180 34.27 0.42 1.56
N GLY A 181 35.53 0.05 1.84
CA GLY A 181 36.33 -0.75 0.92
C GLY A 181 35.70 -2.11 0.61
N ARG A 182 35.18 -2.80 1.64
CA ARG A 182 34.46 -4.07 1.45
C ARG A 182 33.18 -3.90 0.66
N ALA A 183 32.42 -2.84 0.93
CA ALA A 183 31.17 -2.56 0.23
C ALA A 183 31.40 -2.24 -1.25
N ALA A 184 32.35 -1.36 -1.57
CA ALA A 184 32.73 -1.04 -2.94
C ALA A 184 33.15 -2.31 -3.72
N ALA A 185 33.98 -3.17 -3.11
CA ALA A 185 34.40 -4.41 -3.74
C ALA A 185 33.24 -5.39 -3.99
N ARG A 186 32.26 -5.47 -3.08
CA ARG A 186 31.04 -6.27 -3.28
C ARG A 186 30.20 -5.71 -4.43
N THR A 187 29.90 -4.41 -4.40
CA THR A 187 29.09 -3.74 -5.41
C THR A 187 29.70 -3.88 -6.81
N ALA A 188 31.02 -3.71 -6.95
CA ALA A 188 31.71 -3.89 -8.22
C ALA A 188 31.57 -5.32 -8.77
N ARG A 189 31.73 -6.35 -7.91
CA ARG A 189 31.54 -7.75 -8.32
C ARG A 189 30.10 -8.04 -8.74
N SER A 190 29.11 -7.60 -7.96
CA SER A 190 27.70 -7.79 -8.28
C SER A 190 27.30 -7.08 -9.58
N LEU A 191 27.81 -5.86 -9.82
CA LEU A 191 27.56 -5.12 -11.06
C LEU A 191 28.15 -5.82 -12.28
N ALA A 192 29.40 -6.29 -12.19
CA ALA A 192 30.04 -7.03 -13.27
C ALA A 192 29.24 -8.28 -13.65
N ASP A 193 28.78 -9.03 -12.65
CA ASP A 193 27.95 -10.23 -12.82
C ASP A 193 26.57 -9.90 -13.45
N CYS A 194 25.91 -8.83 -12.99
CA CYS A 194 24.66 -8.35 -13.57
C CYS A 194 24.81 -7.93 -15.04
N ARG A 195 25.86 -7.16 -15.36
CA ARG A 195 26.15 -6.74 -16.74
C ARG A 195 26.45 -7.92 -17.64
N GLN A 196 27.23 -8.89 -17.15
CA GLN A 196 27.50 -10.12 -17.89
C GLN A 196 26.21 -10.89 -18.21
N TRP A 197 25.30 -11.00 -17.25
CA TRP A 197 24.02 -11.66 -17.46
C TRP A 197 23.12 -10.92 -18.46
N LEU A 198 23.05 -9.59 -18.39
CA LEU A 198 22.30 -8.75 -19.35
C LEU A 198 22.90 -8.82 -20.75
N GLU A 199 24.21 -8.96 -20.87
CA GLU A 199 24.87 -9.13 -22.17
C GLU A 199 24.45 -10.45 -22.82
N GLN A 200 24.36 -11.53 -22.04
CA GLN A 200 23.90 -12.84 -22.51
C GLN A 200 22.43 -12.85 -22.99
N GLN A 201 21.61 -11.88 -22.56
CA GLN A 201 20.22 -11.76 -23.06
C GLN A 201 20.14 -11.18 -24.49
N GLY A 202 21.19 -10.50 -24.95
CA GLY A 202 21.18 -9.73 -26.19
C GLY A 202 20.19 -8.55 -26.18
N GLY A 203 20.16 -7.77 -27.26
CA GLY A 203 19.30 -6.57 -27.37
C GLY A 203 17.81 -6.88 -27.17
N LYS A 204 17.31 -7.88 -27.91
CA LYS A 204 15.89 -8.27 -27.83
C LYS A 204 15.48 -8.75 -26.44
N GLY A 205 16.29 -9.60 -25.80
CA GLY A 205 15.98 -10.09 -24.45
C GLY A 205 16.00 -8.96 -23.40
N ARG A 206 16.91 -7.99 -23.54
CA ARG A 206 16.91 -6.79 -22.69
C ARG A 206 15.65 -5.94 -22.88
N ASP A 207 15.22 -5.71 -24.11
CA ASP A 207 13.99 -4.96 -24.39
C ASP A 207 12.75 -5.65 -23.83
N GLU A 208 12.67 -6.99 -23.92
CA GLU A 208 11.58 -7.78 -23.33
C GLU A 208 11.52 -7.65 -21.80
N LEU A 209 12.69 -7.64 -21.12
CA LEU A 209 12.76 -7.39 -19.68
C LEU A 209 12.31 -5.98 -19.33
N VAL A 210 12.74 -4.96 -20.10
CA VAL A 210 12.35 -3.58 -19.88
C VAL A 210 10.83 -3.41 -20.04
N GLU A 211 10.23 -4.00 -21.08
CA GLU A 211 8.78 -3.95 -21.27
C GLU A 211 8.02 -4.68 -20.14
N GLN A 212 8.51 -5.83 -19.68
CA GLN A 212 7.92 -6.51 -18.52
C GLN A 212 7.94 -5.62 -17.27
N VAL A 213 9.05 -4.94 -16.99
CA VAL A 213 9.17 -4.03 -15.84
C VAL A 213 8.31 -2.78 -16.02
N LYS A 214 8.17 -2.24 -17.24
CA LYS A 214 7.26 -1.12 -17.54
C LYS A 214 5.81 -1.51 -17.29
N GLU A 215 5.38 -2.68 -17.76
CA GLU A 215 4.02 -3.19 -17.51
C GLU A 215 3.79 -3.37 -16.01
N ALA A 216 4.74 -4.01 -15.32
CA ALA A 216 4.66 -4.19 -13.87
C ALA A 216 4.52 -2.84 -13.15
N ALA A 217 5.36 -1.86 -13.48
CA ALA A 217 5.34 -0.56 -12.83
C ALA A 217 4.03 0.21 -13.05
N LEU A 218 3.44 0.11 -14.25
CA LEU A 218 2.16 0.72 -14.58
C LEU A 218 0.99 0.11 -13.78
N ARG A 219 1.08 -1.19 -13.47
CA ARG A 219 -0.02 -1.98 -12.90
C ARG A 219 0.10 -2.21 -11.39
N THR A 220 1.30 -2.07 -10.82
CA THR A 220 1.54 -2.10 -9.38
C THR A 220 1.03 -0.83 -8.70
N ALA A 221 0.64 -0.94 -7.44
CA ALA A 221 0.32 0.23 -6.63
C ALA A 221 1.58 1.13 -6.47
N PRO A 222 1.43 2.33 -5.90
CA PRO A 222 2.56 3.23 -5.72
C PRO A 222 3.74 2.61 -4.94
N PHE A 223 4.95 2.78 -5.47
CA PHE A 223 6.19 2.35 -4.84
C PHE A 223 7.28 3.44 -4.90
N VAL A 224 8.20 3.39 -3.94
CA VAL A 224 9.37 4.27 -3.83
C VAL A 224 10.56 3.40 -3.45
N LEU A 225 11.56 3.34 -4.33
CA LEU A 225 12.78 2.54 -4.16
C LEU A 225 13.98 3.50 -4.21
N TYR A 226 15.05 3.15 -3.52
CA TYR A 226 16.27 3.94 -3.49
C TYR A 226 17.43 3.18 -4.09
N GLN A 227 18.37 3.91 -4.68
CA GLN A 227 19.70 3.41 -4.95
C GLN A 227 20.71 4.50 -4.63
N GLU A 228 21.41 4.33 -3.53
CA GLU A 228 22.16 5.39 -2.85
C GLU A 228 21.25 6.60 -2.60
N ASP A 229 21.53 7.71 -3.29
CA ASP A 229 20.77 8.96 -3.22
C ASP A 229 19.72 9.09 -4.34
N ARG A 230 19.70 8.17 -5.32
CA ARG A 230 18.74 8.18 -6.42
C ARG A 230 17.42 7.56 -5.99
N GLN A 231 16.30 8.16 -6.41
CA GLN A 231 14.96 7.65 -6.16
C GLN A 231 14.31 7.13 -7.46
N TYR A 232 13.75 5.93 -7.35
CA TYR A 232 12.96 5.27 -8.37
C TYR A 232 11.52 5.12 -7.87
N THR A 233 10.58 5.79 -8.50
CA THR A 233 9.19 5.78 -8.03
C THR A 233 8.21 5.92 -9.17
N ASN A 234 7.04 5.31 -9.05
CA ASN A 234 5.85 5.55 -9.89
C ASN A 234 4.82 6.47 -9.18
N PHE A 235 5.23 7.15 -8.10
CA PHE A 235 4.38 7.88 -7.16
C PHE A 235 4.68 9.39 -7.14
N ARG A 236 3.63 10.21 -7.01
CA ARG A 236 3.66 11.68 -6.81
C ARG A 236 4.44 12.45 -7.90
N ASP A 237 4.88 13.67 -7.57
CA ASP A 237 5.36 14.69 -8.51
C ASP A 237 6.85 14.52 -8.89
N GLN A 238 7.62 13.68 -8.18
CA GLN A 238 9.01 13.30 -8.51
C GLN A 238 9.10 11.95 -9.23
N ASN A 239 8.09 11.64 -10.06
CA ASN A 239 7.96 10.34 -10.70
C ASN A 239 9.03 10.13 -11.78
N THR A 240 9.82 9.05 -11.67
CA THR A 240 10.89 8.66 -12.60
C THR A 240 10.58 7.37 -13.37
N ILE A 241 9.48 6.69 -13.04
CA ILE A 241 9.07 5.41 -13.60
C ILE A 241 7.64 5.50 -14.17
N THR A 242 7.34 4.71 -15.20
CA THR A 242 5.98 4.65 -15.76
C THR A 242 4.94 4.38 -14.67
N GLY A 243 3.87 5.19 -14.65
CA GLY A 243 2.83 5.13 -13.63
C GLY A 243 1.63 6.01 -13.99
N LYS A 244 0.92 6.50 -12.97
CA LYS A 244 -0.29 7.32 -13.18
C LYS A 244 0.00 8.76 -13.57
N THR A 245 1.14 9.30 -13.13
CA THR A 245 1.57 10.67 -13.41
C THR A 245 2.51 10.73 -14.61
N LEU A 246 3.36 9.71 -14.80
CA LEU A 246 4.29 9.60 -15.93
C LEU A 246 3.81 8.51 -16.90
N TRP A 247 3.34 8.92 -18.08
CA TRP A 247 2.89 8.01 -19.14
C TRP A 247 4.03 7.14 -19.71
N PRO A 248 3.72 5.92 -20.21
CA PRO A 248 4.69 5.11 -20.96
C PRO A 248 5.25 5.89 -22.16
N GLY A 249 6.58 5.91 -22.32
CA GLY A 249 7.25 6.65 -23.40
C GLY A 249 7.61 8.10 -23.08
N HIS A 250 7.38 8.59 -21.85
CA HIS A 250 7.90 9.91 -21.45
C HIS A 250 9.44 9.95 -21.48
N PRO A 251 10.08 11.04 -21.93
CA PRO A 251 11.54 11.17 -21.88
C PRO A 251 12.12 11.03 -20.46
N ASP A 252 11.45 11.61 -19.47
CA ASP A 252 11.85 11.49 -18.05
C ASP A 252 11.60 10.10 -17.43
N CYS A 253 11.02 9.14 -18.17
CA CYS A 253 10.84 7.78 -17.69
C CYS A 253 12.11 6.97 -17.94
N VAL A 254 12.82 6.61 -16.86
CA VAL A 254 14.10 5.87 -16.93
C VAL A 254 13.96 4.61 -17.78
N LEU A 255 12.91 3.80 -17.54
CA LEU A 255 12.69 2.56 -18.29
C LEU A 255 12.44 2.80 -19.79
N SER A 256 11.83 3.93 -20.17
CA SER A 256 11.61 4.23 -21.58
C SER A 256 12.91 4.60 -22.28
N GLY A 257 13.83 5.27 -21.57
CA GLY A 257 15.15 5.63 -22.10
C GLY A 257 16.11 4.46 -22.31
N LEU A 258 15.85 3.30 -21.70
CA LEU A 258 16.70 2.10 -21.85
C LEU A 258 16.39 1.29 -23.11
N LEU A 259 15.19 1.45 -23.70
CA LEU A 259 14.77 0.66 -24.86
C LEU A 259 15.63 0.96 -26.09
N GLY A 260 16.21 -0.08 -26.68
CA GLY A 260 17.12 0.04 -27.81
C GLY A 260 18.47 0.70 -27.51
N LEU A 261 18.74 1.10 -26.26
CA LEU A 261 20.02 1.69 -25.86
C LEU A 261 21.08 0.59 -25.65
N PRO A 262 22.29 0.70 -26.23
CA PRO A 262 23.40 -0.21 -25.95
C PRO A 262 23.74 -0.33 -24.45
N LEU A 263 24.05 -1.54 -23.98
CA LEU A 263 24.23 -1.84 -22.55
C LEU A 263 25.42 -1.11 -21.91
N ASP A 264 26.47 -0.81 -22.70
CA ASP A 264 27.64 -0.04 -22.28
C ASP A 264 27.30 1.42 -21.94
N LEU A 265 26.19 1.94 -22.46
CA LEU A 265 25.68 3.28 -22.14
C LEU A 265 24.74 3.30 -20.93
N TRP A 266 24.34 2.14 -20.40
CA TRP A 266 23.49 2.09 -19.22
C TRP A 266 24.29 2.44 -17.97
N SER A 267 23.72 3.25 -17.09
CA SER A 267 24.36 3.50 -15.79
C SER A 267 24.34 2.23 -14.93
N ASP A 268 25.27 2.13 -13.98
CA ASP A 268 25.28 1.03 -13.00
C ASP A 268 23.97 0.98 -12.20
N SER A 269 23.34 2.13 -12.00
CA SER A 269 22.04 2.21 -11.34
C SER A 269 20.89 1.67 -12.17
N ASP A 270 20.90 1.90 -13.49
CA ASP A 270 19.85 1.36 -14.35
C ASP A 270 19.98 -0.16 -14.48
N VAL A 271 21.21 -0.69 -14.51
CA VAL A 271 21.50 -2.14 -14.48
C VAL A 271 20.95 -2.80 -13.22
N GLN A 272 21.28 -2.27 -12.03
CA GLN A 272 20.79 -2.84 -10.77
C GLN A 272 19.28 -2.73 -10.66
N MET A 273 18.69 -1.60 -11.07
CA MET A 273 17.26 -1.40 -11.07
C MET A 273 16.55 -2.47 -11.90
N LEU A 274 16.94 -2.64 -13.17
CA LEU A 274 16.27 -3.61 -14.05
C LEU A 274 16.37 -5.04 -13.50
N ILE A 275 17.57 -5.42 -13.05
CA ILE A 275 17.82 -6.77 -12.53
C ILE A 275 17.02 -7.04 -11.26
N ALA A 276 17.07 -6.14 -10.29
CA ALA A 276 16.38 -6.32 -9.03
C ALA A 276 14.85 -6.40 -9.23
N LEU A 277 14.28 -5.52 -10.06
CA LEU A 277 12.85 -5.57 -10.40
C LEU A 277 12.48 -6.87 -11.12
N THR A 278 13.31 -7.34 -12.06
CA THR A 278 13.11 -8.61 -12.76
C THR A 278 13.05 -9.79 -11.77
N LEU A 279 14.00 -9.87 -10.83
CA LEU A 279 14.04 -10.93 -9.82
C LEU A 279 12.83 -10.90 -8.89
N LEU A 280 12.44 -9.71 -8.41
CA LEU A 280 11.26 -9.53 -7.56
C LEU A 280 9.99 -10.00 -8.29
N ILE A 281 9.80 -9.58 -9.55
CA ILE A 281 8.66 -9.98 -10.39
C ILE A 281 8.63 -11.50 -10.60
N ARG A 282 9.77 -12.14 -10.87
CA ARG A 282 9.81 -13.61 -11.04
C ARG A 282 9.43 -14.37 -9.77
N SER A 283 9.70 -13.82 -8.58
CA SER A 283 9.44 -14.50 -7.31
C SER A 283 7.99 -14.53 -6.84
N ALA A 284 7.14 -13.57 -7.25
CA ALA A 284 5.71 -13.57 -6.90
C ALA A 284 4.81 -12.68 -7.78
N GLY A 285 5.29 -12.24 -8.93
CA GLY A 285 4.61 -11.27 -9.79
C GLY A 285 4.80 -9.82 -9.35
N PHE A 286 4.03 -8.92 -9.96
CA PHE A 286 4.24 -7.47 -9.88
C PHE A 286 4.17 -6.90 -8.45
N GLY A 287 3.35 -7.51 -7.59
CA GLY A 287 3.16 -7.05 -6.21
C GLY A 287 4.38 -7.22 -5.31
N ARG A 288 5.39 -8.04 -5.66
CA ARG A 288 6.60 -8.21 -4.85
C ARG A 288 7.46 -6.94 -4.81
N VAL A 289 7.36 -6.09 -5.83
CA VAL A 289 8.07 -4.80 -5.89
C VAL A 289 7.73 -3.94 -4.68
N GLU A 290 6.50 -4.02 -4.18
CA GLU A 290 6.03 -3.24 -3.03
C GLU A 290 6.71 -3.64 -1.70
N GLU A 291 7.35 -4.81 -1.63
CA GLU A 291 8.11 -5.25 -0.46
C GLU A 291 9.53 -4.67 -0.41
N ALA A 292 9.97 -4.00 -1.48
CA ALA A 292 11.20 -3.21 -1.51
C ALA A 292 10.92 -1.71 -1.26
N ASN A 293 9.68 -1.33 -0.94
CA ASN A 293 9.33 0.07 -0.68
C ASN A 293 10.16 0.65 0.47
N GLY A 294 10.71 1.84 0.24
CA GLY A 294 11.49 2.55 1.25
C GLY A 294 12.92 2.02 1.41
N THR A 295 13.33 0.95 0.71
CA THR A 295 14.66 0.35 0.86
C THR A 295 15.57 0.63 -0.33
N GLN A 296 16.86 0.37 -0.14
CA GLN A 296 17.84 0.29 -1.21
C GLN A 296 17.54 -0.88 -2.15
N LEU A 297 17.86 -0.69 -3.42
CA LEU A 297 17.69 -1.65 -4.48
C LEU A 297 19.07 -2.13 -4.94
N SER A 298 19.47 -3.31 -4.50
CA SER A 298 20.69 -3.99 -4.95
C SER A 298 20.53 -5.50 -4.92
N MET A 299 21.45 -6.22 -5.55
CA MET A 299 21.45 -7.69 -5.57
C MET A 299 21.45 -8.31 -4.17
N ASP A 300 22.23 -7.74 -3.24
CA ASP A 300 22.28 -8.23 -1.87
C ASP A 300 20.94 -8.06 -1.15
N HIS A 301 20.27 -6.91 -1.34
CA HIS A 301 18.96 -6.66 -0.73
C HIS A 301 17.91 -7.65 -1.25
N VAL A 302 17.91 -7.91 -2.55
CA VAL A 302 17.01 -8.90 -3.17
C VAL A 302 17.33 -10.30 -2.66
N ALA A 303 18.60 -10.72 -2.64
CA ALA A 303 18.99 -12.05 -2.17
C ALA A 303 18.52 -12.31 -0.73
N VAL A 304 18.77 -11.37 0.19
CA VAL A 304 18.34 -11.52 1.60
C VAL A 304 16.81 -11.45 1.73
N MET A 305 16.12 -10.64 0.93
CA MET A 305 14.66 -10.65 0.89
C MET A 305 14.12 -12.02 0.45
N LEU A 306 14.65 -12.59 -0.64
CA LEU A 306 14.21 -13.88 -1.15
C LEU A 306 14.54 -15.02 -0.19
N GLU A 307 15.67 -14.97 0.50
CA GLU A 307 16.00 -15.94 1.55
C GLU A 307 15.00 -15.90 2.73
N ARG A 308 14.56 -14.71 3.14
CA ARG A 308 13.50 -14.57 4.16
C ARG A 308 12.19 -15.22 3.69
N VAL A 309 11.80 -14.98 2.44
CA VAL A 309 10.58 -15.58 1.85
C VAL A 309 10.73 -17.10 1.76
N ARG A 310 11.90 -17.60 1.36
CA ARG A 310 12.21 -19.04 1.29
C ARG A 310 11.97 -19.73 2.63
N ARG A 311 12.48 -19.16 3.73
CA ARG A 311 12.26 -19.71 5.07
C ARG A 311 10.78 -19.76 5.44
N ALA A 312 10.05 -18.68 5.19
CA ALA A 312 8.62 -18.64 5.44
C ALA A 312 7.86 -19.70 4.63
N TYR A 313 8.18 -19.89 3.36
CA TYR A 313 7.53 -20.89 2.51
C TYR A 313 7.92 -22.34 2.84
N ASN A 314 9.16 -22.57 3.28
CA ASN A 314 9.61 -23.90 3.72
C ASN A 314 9.06 -24.28 5.09
N ALA A 315 8.63 -23.31 5.91
CA ALA A 315 7.93 -23.58 7.16
C ALA A 315 6.48 -24.07 6.95
N VAL A 316 5.92 -23.90 5.74
CA VAL A 316 4.58 -24.41 5.40
C VAL A 316 4.66 -25.89 5.06
N PRO A 317 3.89 -26.76 5.77
CA PRO A 317 3.91 -28.20 5.52
C PRO A 317 3.53 -28.58 4.08
N GLY A 318 4.17 -29.65 3.58
CA GLY A 318 3.89 -30.25 2.27
C GLY A 318 4.61 -29.60 1.09
N GLY A 319 4.81 -30.34 -0.01
CA GLY A 319 5.57 -29.94 -1.20
C GLY A 319 7.09 -29.88 -1.01
N GLU A 320 7.81 -29.61 -2.09
CA GLU A 320 9.28 -29.66 -2.11
C GLU A 320 9.89 -28.43 -1.45
N ALA A 321 10.85 -28.66 -0.54
CA ALA A 321 11.58 -27.58 0.12
C ALA A 321 12.53 -26.89 -0.88
N ILE A 322 12.53 -25.57 -0.88
CA ILE A 322 13.42 -24.79 -1.73
C ILE A 322 14.81 -24.71 -1.08
N ALA A 323 15.85 -25.06 -1.82
CA ALA A 323 17.25 -24.89 -1.41
C ALA A 323 17.62 -23.39 -1.31
N PRO A 324 18.53 -23.00 -0.40
CA PRO A 324 19.09 -21.65 -0.41
C PRO A 324 19.84 -21.39 -1.73
N ALA A 325 19.97 -20.13 -2.14
CA ALA A 325 20.82 -19.77 -3.26
C ALA A 325 22.29 -20.07 -2.93
N GLY A 326 23.02 -20.71 -3.85
CA GLY A 326 24.43 -21.07 -3.61
C GLY A 326 25.38 -19.88 -3.47
N SER A 327 24.98 -18.70 -3.96
CA SER A 327 25.66 -17.42 -3.73
C SER A 327 24.71 -16.24 -4.01
N HIS A 328 25.21 -15.01 -3.85
CA HIS A 328 24.49 -13.78 -4.26
C HIS A 328 24.70 -13.41 -5.74
N ARG A 329 25.23 -14.31 -6.56
CA ARG A 329 25.34 -14.09 -8.01
C ARG A 329 23.97 -14.16 -8.67
N MET A 330 23.82 -13.43 -9.77
CA MET A 330 22.58 -13.25 -10.52
C MET A 330 21.94 -14.59 -10.90
N ALA A 331 22.72 -15.57 -11.37
CA ALA A 331 22.19 -16.88 -11.75
C ALA A 331 21.56 -17.63 -10.56
N ASP A 332 22.26 -17.68 -9.42
CA ASP A 332 21.83 -18.41 -8.23
C ASP A 332 20.60 -17.73 -7.58
N VAL A 333 20.58 -16.39 -7.54
CA VAL A 333 19.44 -15.62 -7.01
C VAL A 333 18.22 -15.73 -7.95
N LYS A 334 18.44 -15.77 -9.27
CA LYS A 334 17.37 -16.00 -10.25
C LYS A 334 16.73 -17.38 -10.08
N GLU A 335 17.52 -18.43 -9.88
CA GLU A 335 17.00 -19.78 -9.62
C GLU A 335 16.13 -19.79 -8.36
N LEU A 336 16.60 -19.17 -7.27
CA LEU A 336 15.81 -19.01 -6.05
C LEU A 336 14.51 -18.24 -6.30
N ALA A 337 14.56 -17.13 -7.05
CA ALA A 337 13.36 -16.35 -7.38
C ALA A 337 12.34 -17.20 -8.14
N GLU A 338 12.76 -17.97 -9.14
CA GLU A 338 11.87 -18.82 -9.93
C GLU A 338 11.27 -19.97 -9.10
N ALA A 339 12.08 -20.59 -8.23
CA ALA A 339 11.62 -21.62 -7.30
C ALA A 339 10.57 -21.07 -6.32
N LEU A 340 10.78 -19.87 -5.78
CA LEU A 340 9.81 -19.18 -4.92
C LEU A 340 8.51 -18.89 -5.66
N GLY A 341 8.59 -18.40 -6.90
CA GLY A 341 7.42 -18.14 -7.74
C GLY A 341 6.58 -19.39 -8.01
N ALA A 342 7.23 -20.54 -8.23
CA ALA A 342 6.55 -21.82 -8.37
C ALA A 342 5.91 -22.29 -7.05
N ARG A 343 6.68 -22.23 -5.95
CA ARG A 343 6.25 -22.68 -4.62
C ARG A 343 5.11 -21.85 -4.03
N ARG A 344 5.06 -20.55 -4.31
CA ARG A 344 4.03 -19.64 -3.79
C ARG A 344 2.61 -20.14 -4.05
N ARG A 345 2.36 -20.77 -5.20
CA ARG A 345 1.03 -21.33 -5.53
C ARG A 345 0.64 -22.51 -4.63
N GLN A 346 1.61 -23.36 -4.28
CA GLN A 346 1.38 -24.47 -3.37
C GLN A 346 1.13 -23.94 -1.95
N VAL A 347 1.92 -22.96 -1.52
CA VAL A 347 1.75 -22.29 -0.21
C VAL A 347 0.37 -21.65 -0.11
N ALA A 348 -0.07 -20.91 -1.12
CA ALA A 348 -1.38 -20.28 -1.13
C ALA A 348 -2.57 -21.26 -1.07
N GLY A 349 -2.35 -22.54 -1.41
CA GLY A 349 -3.34 -23.61 -1.26
C GLY A 349 -3.32 -24.31 0.10
N ALA A 350 -2.24 -24.17 0.88
CA ALA A 350 -2.04 -24.85 2.16
C ALA A 350 -2.11 -23.91 3.38
N ALA A 351 -1.84 -22.62 3.18
CA ALA A 351 -1.84 -21.61 4.23
C ALA A 351 -2.35 -20.27 3.71
N GLN A 352 -2.89 -19.44 4.61
CA GLN A 352 -3.34 -18.10 4.26
C GLN A 352 -2.14 -17.17 4.13
N LEU A 353 -1.86 -16.71 2.90
CA LEU A 353 -0.95 -15.60 2.66
C LEU A 353 -1.65 -14.28 2.94
N TYR A 354 -0.95 -13.33 3.57
CA TYR A 354 -1.42 -11.96 3.72
C TYR A 354 -0.25 -10.97 3.65
N ARG A 355 -0.55 -9.67 3.66
CA ARG A 355 0.47 -8.62 3.75
C ARG A 355 0.32 -7.76 5.00
N GLU A 356 1.42 -7.43 5.62
CA GLU A 356 1.53 -6.28 6.51
C GLU A 356 1.88 -5.06 5.66
N ILE A 357 1.25 -3.91 5.94
CA ILE A 357 1.52 -2.63 5.28
C ILE A 357 1.88 -1.61 6.36
N HIS A 358 3.14 -1.19 6.39
CA HIS A 358 3.63 -0.15 7.29
C HIS A 358 3.48 1.22 6.62
N GLY A 359 2.36 1.87 6.90
CA GLY A 359 1.88 3.05 6.19
C GLY A 359 2.81 4.25 6.24
N ALA A 360 3.63 4.40 7.29
CA ALA A 360 4.61 5.50 7.39
C ALA A 360 5.62 5.50 6.24
N LEU A 361 6.12 4.33 5.81
CA LEU A 361 7.05 4.20 4.67
C LEU A 361 6.44 3.48 3.46
N MET A 362 5.14 3.17 3.52
CA MET A 362 4.42 2.36 2.53
C MET A 362 5.08 0.98 2.29
N HIS A 363 5.87 0.49 3.24
CA HIS A 363 6.59 -0.78 3.16
C HIS A 363 5.61 -1.94 3.33
N LYS A 364 5.74 -2.98 2.50
CA LYS A 364 4.91 -4.17 2.60
C LYS A 364 5.74 -5.39 2.94
N ILE A 365 5.14 -6.33 3.66
CA ILE A 365 5.77 -7.61 3.98
C ILE A 365 4.74 -8.70 3.74
N GLU A 366 5.04 -9.65 2.86
CA GLU A 366 4.20 -10.85 2.75
C GLU A 366 4.48 -11.80 3.91
N ARG A 367 3.40 -12.31 4.51
CA ARG A 367 3.41 -13.22 5.64
C ARG A 367 2.60 -14.47 5.32
N VAL A 368 2.95 -15.55 6.00
CA VAL A 368 2.15 -16.78 6.08
C VAL A 368 1.48 -16.75 7.45
N ALA A 369 0.16 -16.75 7.49
CA ALA A 369 -0.56 -16.72 8.75
C ALA A 369 -0.52 -18.07 9.47
N ALA A 370 -0.55 -18.02 10.79
CA ALA A 370 -0.69 -19.17 11.67
C ALA A 370 -1.94 -18.99 12.54
N GLU A 371 -2.88 -19.92 12.40
CA GLU A 371 -4.16 -19.85 13.13
C GLU A 371 -4.02 -20.30 14.58
N THR A 372 -4.69 -19.59 15.49
CA THR A 372 -4.89 -19.98 16.89
C THR A 372 -6.37 -20.24 17.20
N ASP A 373 -6.64 -20.71 18.42
CA ASP A 373 -8.00 -21.00 18.90
C ASP A 373 -8.90 -19.77 18.96
N GLU A 374 -8.32 -18.56 19.03
CA GLU A 374 -9.06 -17.29 19.03
C GLU A 374 -9.85 -17.08 17.73
N VAL A 375 -9.31 -17.55 16.59
CA VAL A 375 -9.99 -17.47 15.29
C VAL A 375 -11.29 -18.25 15.33
N ARG A 376 -11.29 -19.45 15.92
CA ARG A 376 -12.49 -20.29 16.02
C ARG A 376 -13.55 -19.66 16.93
N ALA A 377 -13.13 -19.05 18.04
CA ALA A 377 -14.06 -18.36 18.94
C ALA A 377 -14.74 -17.15 18.28
N ARG A 378 -13.96 -16.29 17.60
CA ARG A 378 -14.51 -15.11 16.90
C ARG A 378 -15.36 -15.51 15.68
N ASP A 379 -14.97 -16.55 14.95
CA ASP A 379 -15.77 -17.12 13.85
C ASP A 379 -17.17 -17.54 14.35
N ALA A 380 -17.22 -18.27 15.46
CA ALA A 380 -18.48 -18.69 16.07
C ALA A 380 -19.32 -17.52 16.60
N GLU A 381 -18.70 -16.49 17.17
CA GLU A 381 -19.43 -15.29 17.61
C GLU A 381 -20.11 -14.57 16.42
N ILE A 382 -19.39 -14.39 15.31
CA ILE A 382 -19.96 -13.79 14.10
C ILE A 382 -21.06 -14.69 13.54
N ALA A 383 -20.85 -16.01 13.46
CA ALA A 383 -21.83 -16.94 12.95
C ALA A 383 -23.13 -16.91 13.78
N ALA A 384 -23.03 -16.89 15.11
CA ALA A 384 -24.19 -16.79 16.00
C ALA A 384 -24.98 -15.49 15.79
N ARG A 385 -24.29 -14.35 15.61
CA ARG A 385 -24.94 -13.06 15.31
C ARG A 385 -25.70 -13.10 13.98
N LEU A 386 -25.08 -13.68 12.94
CA LEU A 386 -25.71 -13.81 11.63
C LEU A 386 -26.91 -14.75 11.65
N ALA A 387 -26.80 -15.92 12.29
CA ALA A 387 -27.91 -16.87 12.43
C ALA A 387 -29.09 -16.28 13.23
N GLY A 388 -28.83 -15.36 14.17
CA GLY A 388 -29.87 -14.66 14.91
C GLY A 388 -30.61 -13.56 14.14
N ARG A 389 -30.08 -13.12 12.99
CA ARG A 389 -30.61 -11.99 12.20
C ARG A 389 -31.05 -12.36 10.80
N LEU A 390 -30.56 -13.47 10.27
CA LEU A 390 -30.75 -13.93 8.90
C LEU A 390 -31.29 -15.35 8.92
N PRO A 391 -31.94 -15.81 7.82
CA PRO A 391 -32.47 -17.17 7.70
C PRO A 391 -31.35 -18.20 7.46
N LEU A 392 -30.36 -18.24 8.35
CA LEU A 392 -29.16 -19.07 8.31
C LEU A 392 -29.11 -19.98 9.54
N ALA A 393 -28.47 -21.14 9.41
CA ALA A 393 -28.26 -22.07 10.51
C ALA A 393 -26.84 -22.61 10.49
N GLY A 394 -26.24 -22.75 11.67
CA GLY A 394 -24.86 -23.21 11.86
C GLY A 394 -24.18 -22.47 13.01
N ALA A 395 -23.15 -23.08 13.57
CA ALA A 395 -22.34 -22.51 14.65
C ALA A 395 -21.07 -21.82 14.14
N THR A 396 -20.70 -22.02 12.88
CA THR A 396 -19.52 -21.44 12.24
C THR A 396 -19.85 -20.85 10.86
N LEU A 397 -19.02 -19.93 10.36
CA LEU A 397 -19.18 -19.32 9.03
C LEU A 397 -19.13 -20.36 7.89
N ALA A 398 -18.44 -21.48 8.12
CA ALA A 398 -18.41 -22.60 7.19
C ALA A 398 -19.78 -23.32 7.14
N GLU A 399 -20.42 -23.51 8.30
CA GLU A 399 -21.72 -24.17 8.44
C GLU A 399 -22.90 -23.33 7.96
N LEU A 400 -22.82 -21.99 8.01
CA LEU A 400 -23.88 -21.12 7.48
C LEU A 400 -24.06 -21.26 5.96
N GLY A 401 -23.00 -21.60 5.23
CA GLY A 401 -22.98 -21.65 3.77
C GLY A 401 -23.92 -22.71 3.16
N PRO A 402 -23.83 -23.99 3.56
CA PRO A 402 -24.71 -25.05 3.05
C PRO A 402 -26.20 -24.76 3.22
N GLY A 403 -26.62 -24.19 4.36
CA GLY A 403 -28.02 -23.84 4.61
C GLY A 403 -28.55 -22.77 3.64
N ALA A 404 -27.74 -21.73 3.38
CA ALA A 404 -28.07 -20.72 2.38
C ALA A 404 -28.09 -21.28 0.95
N ALA A 405 -27.16 -22.18 0.62
CA ALA A 405 -27.10 -22.80 -0.70
C ALA A 405 -28.28 -23.74 -0.99
N ALA A 406 -28.89 -24.34 0.04
CA ALA A 406 -30.06 -25.20 -0.12
C ALA A 406 -31.35 -24.42 -0.47
N ARG A 407 -31.44 -23.15 -0.07
CA ARG A 407 -32.60 -22.28 -0.34
C ARG A 407 -32.13 -20.88 -0.74
N PRO A 408 -31.42 -20.69 -1.86
CA PRO A 408 -30.80 -19.40 -2.16
C PRO A 408 -31.81 -18.28 -2.47
N GLN A 409 -33.07 -18.62 -2.79
CA GLN A 409 -34.11 -17.70 -3.26
C GLN A 409 -34.32 -16.50 -2.33
N TRP A 410 -34.19 -16.69 -1.01
CA TRP A 410 -34.35 -15.60 -0.03
C TRP A 410 -33.37 -14.44 -0.28
N LEU A 411 -32.22 -14.67 -0.93
CA LEU A 411 -31.26 -13.62 -1.28
C LEU A 411 -31.83 -12.57 -2.25
N ALA A 412 -32.86 -12.92 -3.03
CA ALA A 412 -33.54 -12.02 -3.96
C ALA A 412 -34.88 -11.49 -3.42
N GLU A 413 -35.39 -12.04 -2.32
CA GLU A 413 -36.65 -11.63 -1.70
C GLU A 413 -36.43 -10.52 -0.67
N PRO A 414 -37.41 -9.63 -0.43
CA PRO A 414 -37.32 -8.63 0.62
C PRO A 414 -37.07 -9.25 2.01
N HIS A 415 -36.19 -8.64 2.79
CA HIS A 415 -35.87 -9.11 4.14
C HIS A 415 -35.67 -7.94 5.10
N GLY A 416 -36.50 -7.87 6.15
CA GLY A 416 -36.51 -6.75 7.08
C GLY A 416 -36.86 -5.45 6.36
N GLU A 417 -35.99 -4.44 6.49
CA GLU A 417 -36.13 -3.14 5.82
C GLU A 417 -35.47 -3.07 4.43
N TYR A 418 -34.86 -4.17 3.97
CA TYR A 418 -34.10 -4.21 2.74
C TYR A 418 -34.92 -4.80 1.59
N ALA A 419 -34.71 -4.32 0.37
CA ALA A 419 -35.43 -4.77 -0.81
C ALA A 419 -35.04 -6.21 -1.20
N THR A 420 -33.85 -6.65 -0.81
CA THR A 420 -33.36 -8.02 -1.04
C THR A 420 -32.68 -8.62 0.20
N GLY A 421 -32.70 -9.94 0.31
CA GLY A 421 -31.95 -10.69 1.31
C GLY A 421 -30.44 -10.49 1.16
N LEU A 422 -29.92 -10.25 -0.05
CA LEU A 422 -28.51 -9.90 -0.26
C LEU A 422 -28.14 -8.59 0.43
N GLU A 423 -28.97 -7.55 0.32
CA GLU A 423 -28.75 -6.28 1.02
C GLU A 423 -28.76 -6.47 2.54
N SER A 424 -29.75 -7.19 3.05
CA SER A 424 -29.83 -7.49 4.48
C SER A 424 -28.61 -8.29 4.95
N LEU A 425 -28.18 -9.31 4.19
CA LEU A 425 -26.99 -10.10 4.47
C LEU A 425 -25.73 -9.23 4.54
N VAL A 426 -25.52 -8.37 3.54
CA VAL A 426 -24.36 -7.47 3.49
C VAL A 426 -24.35 -6.56 4.72
N TYR A 427 -25.50 -5.91 5.03
CA TYR A 427 -25.59 -5.03 6.18
C TYR A 427 -25.33 -5.75 7.50
N GLU A 428 -26.06 -6.85 7.78
CA GLU A 428 -25.95 -7.59 9.03
C GLU A 428 -24.53 -8.15 9.24
N THR A 429 -23.88 -8.58 8.15
CA THR A 429 -22.47 -9.02 8.21
C THR A 429 -21.52 -7.89 8.53
N VAL A 430 -21.65 -6.74 7.84
CA VAL A 430 -20.80 -5.59 8.08
C VAL A 430 -21.01 -5.04 9.50
N ALA A 431 -22.25 -4.95 9.97
CA ALA A 431 -22.59 -4.53 11.32
C ALA A 431 -22.04 -5.50 12.39
N ALA A 432 -22.19 -6.81 12.19
CA ALA A 432 -21.61 -7.82 13.08
C ALA A 432 -20.08 -7.69 13.17
N CYS A 433 -19.40 -7.44 12.03
CA CYS A 433 -17.96 -7.20 12.03
C CYS A 433 -17.58 -5.93 12.79
N ALA A 434 -18.30 -4.82 12.60
CA ALA A 434 -18.01 -3.57 13.32
C ALA A 434 -17.97 -3.81 14.83
N GLU A 435 -18.97 -4.54 15.36
CA GLU A 435 -19.09 -4.88 16.78
C GLU A 435 -18.05 -5.89 17.26
N VAL A 436 -17.95 -7.07 16.63
CA VAL A 436 -17.06 -8.16 17.09
C VAL A 436 -15.59 -7.75 17.06
N PHE A 437 -15.16 -7.09 15.99
CA PHE A 437 -13.79 -6.60 15.88
C PHE A 437 -13.57 -5.27 16.60
N ARG A 438 -14.61 -4.67 17.18
CA ARG A 438 -14.58 -3.32 17.74
C ARG A 438 -13.94 -2.33 16.77
N ALA A 439 -14.29 -2.43 15.50
CA ALA A 439 -13.81 -1.54 14.45
C ALA A 439 -14.66 -0.27 14.46
N ASP A 440 -14.03 0.90 14.30
CA ASP A 440 -14.76 2.16 14.18
C ASP A 440 -15.65 2.17 12.95
N PHE A 441 -15.19 1.53 11.88
CA PHE A 441 -15.98 1.27 10.67
C PHE A 441 -15.71 -0.14 10.18
N ALA A 442 -16.77 -0.82 9.76
CA ALA A 442 -16.68 -1.97 8.87
C ALA A 442 -17.35 -1.63 7.54
N MET A 443 -16.90 -2.27 6.46
CA MET A 443 -17.50 -2.07 5.15
C MET A 443 -17.35 -3.26 4.21
N SER A 444 -18.33 -3.43 3.34
CA SER A 444 -18.21 -4.33 2.19
C SER A 444 -18.81 -3.72 0.93
N ARG A 445 -18.39 -4.20 -0.23
CA ARG A 445 -18.71 -3.62 -1.54
C ARG A 445 -19.05 -4.69 -2.57
N GLY A 446 -19.75 -4.27 -3.62
CA GLY A 446 -20.16 -5.11 -4.73
C GLY A 446 -20.73 -4.30 -5.90
N MET A 447 -21.45 -4.99 -6.78
CA MET A 447 -22.18 -4.39 -7.90
C MET A 447 -23.65 -4.25 -7.59
N ARG A 448 -24.29 -3.17 -8.06
CA ARG A 448 -25.73 -2.96 -7.86
C ARG A 448 -26.57 -3.97 -8.62
N SER A 449 -26.27 -4.16 -9.91
CA SER A 449 -26.98 -5.10 -10.79
C SER A 449 -26.09 -6.26 -11.20
N LEU A 450 -26.35 -7.45 -10.65
CA LEU A 450 -25.79 -8.70 -11.19
C LEU A 450 -26.42 -9.08 -12.54
N PRO A 451 -27.75 -8.94 -12.75
CA PRO A 451 -28.36 -9.20 -14.05
C PRO A 451 -27.75 -8.37 -15.19
N GLU A 452 -27.52 -7.07 -15.00
CA GLU A 452 -26.91 -6.20 -16.01
C GLU A 452 -25.49 -6.65 -16.37
N LEU A 453 -24.67 -7.00 -15.37
CA LEU A 453 -23.33 -7.56 -15.62
C LEU A 453 -23.40 -8.85 -16.42
N ILE A 454 -24.26 -9.78 -16.03
CA ILE A 454 -24.38 -11.08 -16.68
C ILE A 454 -24.83 -10.92 -18.14
N ASP A 455 -25.82 -10.06 -18.40
CA ASP A 455 -26.29 -9.79 -19.75
C ASP A 455 -25.18 -9.23 -20.64
N ARG A 456 -24.45 -8.20 -20.17
CA ARG A 456 -23.35 -7.60 -20.92
C ARG A 456 -22.18 -8.55 -21.12
N MET A 457 -21.91 -9.42 -20.14
CA MET A 457 -20.90 -10.46 -20.28
C MET A 457 -21.27 -11.51 -21.32
N ARG A 458 -22.51 -12.03 -21.29
CA ARG A 458 -23.00 -13.01 -22.25
C ARG A 458 -23.02 -12.46 -23.67
N ALA A 459 -23.31 -11.17 -23.82
CA ALA A 459 -23.28 -10.47 -25.10
C ALA A 459 -21.89 -9.95 -25.51
N GLU A 460 -20.84 -10.22 -24.71
CA GLU A 460 -19.46 -9.76 -24.94
C GLU A 460 -19.32 -8.24 -25.14
N ARG A 461 -20.18 -7.45 -24.47
CA ARG A 461 -20.23 -5.98 -24.57
C ARG A 461 -19.19 -5.34 -23.64
N TRP A 462 -17.91 -5.64 -23.86
CA TRP A 462 -16.80 -5.21 -22.99
C TRP A 462 -16.65 -3.70 -22.89
N ALA A 463 -16.87 -2.99 -23.99
CA ALA A 463 -16.80 -1.54 -24.05
C ALA A 463 -17.85 -0.89 -23.11
N GLU A 464 -19.07 -1.44 -23.04
CA GLU A 464 -20.12 -0.94 -22.15
C GLU A 464 -19.77 -1.14 -20.67
N ILE A 465 -19.25 -2.32 -20.30
CA ILE A 465 -18.77 -2.59 -18.94
C ILE A 465 -17.63 -1.64 -18.57
N CYS A 466 -16.74 -1.34 -19.51
CA CYS A 466 -15.61 -0.43 -19.28
C CYS A 466 -16.02 1.04 -19.14
N ASP A 467 -17.17 1.44 -19.70
CA ASP A 467 -17.68 2.81 -19.65
C ASP A 467 -18.61 3.08 -18.47
N TRP A 468 -19.01 2.05 -17.71
CA TRP A 468 -19.75 2.23 -16.46
C TRP A 468 -19.08 3.26 -15.54
N ASP A 469 -19.91 4.05 -14.87
CA ASP A 469 -19.50 4.96 -13.82
C ASP A 469 -19.47 4.26 -12.45
N ILE A 470 -19.13 5.01 -11.40
CA ILE A 470 -19.04 4.46 -10.06
C ILE A 470 -20.39 4.15 -9.41
N THR A 471 -21.51 4.70 -9.93
CA THR A 471 -22.84 4.50 -9.31
C THR A 471 -23.41 3.12 -9.58
N ARG A 472 -22.84 2.39 -10.56
CA ARG A 472 -23.10 0.96 -10.80
C ARG A 472 -22.61 0.04 -9.67
N TYR A 473 -21.83 0.58 -8.74
CA TYR A 473 -21.29 -0.13 -7.59
C TYR A 473 -21.90 0.40 -6.29
N PHE A 474 -21.88 -0.41 -5.26
CA PHE A 474 -22.26 0.00 -3.90
C PHE A 474 -21.14 -0.31 -2.92
N CYS A 475 -21.16 0.36 -1.78
CA CYS A 475 -20.41 -0.05 -0.61
C CYS A 475 -21.22 0.28 0.65
N CYS A 476 -21.55 -0.75 1.41
CA CYS A 476 -22.16 -0.64 2.73
C CYS A 476 -21.05 -0.27 3.72
N VAL A 477 -21.18 0.87 4.42
CA VAL A 477 -20.27 1.29 5.48
C VAL A 477 -21.07 1.46 6.76
N VAL A 478 -20.73 0.68 7.78
CA VAL A 478 -21.38 0.73 9.09
C VAL A 478 -20.35 1.22 10.12
N PRO A 479 -20.51 2.43 10.66
CA PRO A 479 -19.71 2.88 11.78
C PRO A 479 -20.26 2.34 13.10
N ARG A 480 -19.37 2.15 14.08
CA ARG A 480 -19.79 2.04 15.48
C ARG A 480 -20.20 3.42 16.01
N PRO A 481 -21.23 3.53 16.88
CA PRO A 481 -21.64 4.81 17.46
C PRO A 481 -20.49 5.56 18.17
N GLU A 482 -19.57 4.84 18.80
CA GLU A 482 -18.43 5.39 19.52
C GLU A 482 -17.44 6.11 18.59
N ALA A 483 -17.41 5.76 17.31
CA ALA A 483 -16.55 6.42 16.32
C ALA A 483 -16.85 7.92 16.18
N ARG A 484 -18.04 8.39 16.60
CA ARG A 484 -18.39 9.83 16.65
C ARG A 484 -17.36 10.66 17.40
N ALA A 485 -16.70 10.11 18.41
CA ALA A 485 -15.65 10.79 19.17
C ALA A 485 -14.49 11.28 18.26
N HIS A 486 -14.20 10.56 17.17
CA HIS A 486 -13.17 10.95 16.22
C HIS A 486 -13.58 12.10 15.29
N PHE A 487 -14.87 12.42 15.23
CA PHE A 487 -15.47 13.41 14.33
C PHE A 487 -16.15 14.54 15.10
N GLY A 488 -15.58 14.93 16.24
CA GLY A 488 -16.08 16.04 17.06
C GLY A 488 -17.42 15.76 17.74
N GLY A 489 -17.78 14.48 17.91
CA GLY A 489 -19.07 14.08 18.49
C GLY A 489 -20.27 14.18 17.52
N SER A 490 -20.06 14.62 16.28
CA SER A 490 -21.14 14.86 15.32
C SER A 490 -21.54 13.60 14.55
N ALA A 491 -22.83 13.25 14.64
CA ALA A 491 -23.42 12.16 13.84
C ALA A 491 -23.45 12.49 12.34
N ALA A 492 -23.68 13.76 11.97
CA ALA A 492 -23.64 14.21 10.58
C ALA A 492 -22.24 14.08 9.98
N THR A 493 -21.20 14.53 10.70
CA THR A 493 -19.81 14.39 10.23
C THR A 493 -19.38 12.93 10.11
N LEU A 494 -19.88 12.06 11.00
CA LEU A 494 -19.68 10.61 10.92
C LEU A 494 -20.36 10.02 9.68
N ALA A 495 -21.61 10.41 9.41
CA ALA A 495 -22.35 9.97 8.23
C ALA A 495 -21.64 10.39 6.93
N ASP A 496 -21.14 11.62 6.88
CA ASP A 496 -20.33 12.12 5.78
C ASP A 496 -19.02 11.35 5.59
N ALA A 497 -18.34 11.00 6.70
CA ALA A 497 -17.14 10.18 6.64
C ALA A 497 -17.46 8.79 6.07
N ALA A 498 -18.55 8.16 6.51
CA ALA A 498 -18.99 6.86 6.01
C ALA A 498 -19.32 6.93 4.51
N TRP A 499 -20.03 7.96 4.06
CA TRP A 499 -20.31 8.17 2.64
C TRP A 499 -19.03 8.40 1.82
N ALA A 500 -18.10 9.22 2.31
CA ALA A 500 -16.83 9.45 1.64
C ALA A 500 -16.01 8.15 1.48
N MET A 501 -16.03 7.28 2.49
CA MET A 501 -15.45 5.94 2.42
C MET A 501 -16.17 5.06 1.39
N SER A 502 -17.51 5.03 1.41
CA SER A 502 -18.34 4.26 0.47
C SER A 502 -18.03 4.65 -0.98
N SER A 503 -18.07 5.95 -1.30
CA SER A 503 -17.76 6.46 -2.64
C SER A 503 -16.35 6.10 -3.08
N ARG A 504 -15.35 6.18 -2.18
CA ARG A 504 -13.98 5.75 -2.49
C ARG A 504 -13.89 4.24 -2.76
N MET A 505 -14.71 3.41 -2.11
CA MET A 505 -14.77 1.97 -2.34
C MET A 505 -15.50 1.60 -3.63
N GLN A 506 -16.55 2.33 -4.01
CA GLN A 506 -17.18 2.21 -5.33
C GLN A 506 -16.16 2.51 -6.44
N TYR A 507 -15.33 3.54 -6.28
CA TYR A 507 -14.22 3.83 -7.19
C TYR A 507 -13.17 2.71 -7.26
N ASN A 508 -12.94 1.95 -6.18
CA ASN A 508 -12.08 0.76 -6.27
C ASN A 508 -12.72 -0.32 -7.14
N SER A 509 -14.02 -0.58 -6.99
CA SER A 509 -14.72 -1.59 -7.78
C SER A 509 -14.72 -1.25 -9.27
N TRP A 510 -14.97 0.02 -9.57
CA TRP A 510 -14.85 0.60 -10.93
C TRP A 510 -13.47 0.40 -11.57
N HIS A 511 -12.39 0.37 -10.77
CA HIS A 511 -11.02 0.10 -11.26
C HIS A 511 -10.68 -1.38 -11.40
N PHE A 512 -11.32 -2.26 -10.64
CA PHE A 512 -10.97 -3.69 -10.61
C PHE A 512 -11.81 -4.52 -11.57
N VAL A 513 -13.06 -4.16 -11.84
CA VAL A 513 -13.92 -4.94 -12.75
C VAL A 513 -13.30 -5.06 -14.16
N PRO A 514 -12.81 -3.99 -14.81
CA PRO A 514 -12.16 -4.12 -16.11
C PRO A 514 -10.93 -5.05 -16.10
N GLY A 515 -10.19 -5.08 -15.00
CA GLY A 515 -9.01 -5.95 -14.84
C GLY A 515 -9.30 -7.45 -14.80
N ASN A 516 -10.57 -7.86 -14.75
CA ASN A 516 -11.02 -9.26 -14.81
C ASN A 516 -11.56 -9.67 -16.20
N LEU A 517 -11.70 -8.71 -17.12
CA LEU A 517 -12.23 -8.96 -18.46
C LEU A 517 -11.15 -9.50 -19.41
N PRO A 518 -11.52 -10.12 -20.55
CA PRO A 518 -10.57 -10.51 -21.59
C PRO A 518 -9.71 -9.35 -22.08
N ARG A 519 -8.58 -9.66 -22.72
CA ARG A 519 -7.70 -8.69 -23.39
C ARG A 519 -8.33 -8.15 -24.69
N ASP A 520 -9.45 -7.46 -24.56
CA ASP A 520 -10.12 -6.71 -25.62
C ASP A 520 -9.50 -5.30 -25.77
N PRO A 521 -9.45 -4.71 -26.98
CA PRO A 521 -8.91 -3.37 -27.18
C PRO A 521 -9.51 -2.29 -26.26
N ALA A 522 -10.82 -2.35 -25.97
CA ALA A 522 -11.46 -1.39 -25.07
C ALA A 522 -10.97 -1.56 -23.62
N VAL A 523 -10.74 -2.81 -23.20
CA VAL A 523 -10.21 -3.14 -21.86
C VAL A 523 -8.75 -2.71 -21.72
N THR A 524 -7.93 -2.96 -22.75
CA THR A 524 -6.51 -2.56 -22.76
C THR A 524 -6.35 -1.04 -22.74
N ALA A 525 -7.21 -0.31 -23.45
CA ALA A 525 -7.20 1.16 -23.47
C ALA A 525 -7.67 1.79 -22.14
N ARG A 526 -8.42 1.05 -21.32
CA ARG A 526 -8.98 1.53 -20.04
C ARG A 526 -7.93 1.48 -18.91
N ASP A 527 -7.77 2.58 -18.18
CA ASP A 527 -6.97 2.61 -16.93
C ASP A 527 -7.60 1.71 -15.86
N HIS A 528 -6.95 0.61 -15.51
CA HIS A 528 -7.43 -0.31 -14.49
C HIS A 528 -6.26 -0.87 -13.69
N PHE A 529 -6.54 -1.23 -12.45
CA PHE A 529 -5.58 -1.90 -11.58
C PHE A 529 -5.73 -3.41 -11.69
N VAL A 530 -4.65 -4.13 -11.41
CA VAL A 530 -4.74 -5.58 -11.16
C VAL A 530 -5.60 -5.78 -9.91
N PRO A 531 -6.67 -6.58 -9.98
CA PRO A 531 -7.53 -6.80 -8.83
C PRO A 531 -6.75 -7.47 -7.69
N PRO A 532 -6.97 -7.05 -6.43
CA PRO A 532 -6.26 -7.63 -5.30
C PRO A 532 -6.76 -9.05 -5.00
N THR A 533 -5.85 -9.95 -4.62
CA THR A 533 -6.13 -11.39 -4.43
C THR A 533 -5.73 -11.93 -3.06
N ILE A 534 -5.01 -11.14 -2.25
CA ILE A 534 -4.63 -11.53 -0.89
C ILE A 534 -5.04 -10.43 0.10
N PRO A 535 -5.38 -10.81 1.35
CA PRO A 535 -5.74 -9.86 2.39
C PRO A 535 -4.51 -9.12 2.94
N ASP A 536 -4.74 -8.01 3.64
CA ASP A 536 -3.70 -7.23 4.31
C ASP A 536 -4.16 -6.58 5.61
N ILE A 537 -3.21 -6.41 6.54
CA ILE A 537 -3.28 -5.55 7.72
C ILE A 537 -2.40 -4.34 7.44
N ALA A 538 -2.92 -3.14 7.70
CA ALA A 538 -2.16 -1.90 7.55
C ALA A 538 -2.05 -1.15 8.89
N PHE A 539 -0.85 -0.65 9.15
CA PHE A 539 -0.47 0.11 10.33
C PHE A 539 -0.19 1.57 9.94
N PHE A 540 -0.72 2.52 10.71
CA PHE A 540 -0.51 3.96 10.50
C PHE A 540 -0.75 4.38 9.04
N SER A 541 -1.91 4.02 8.49
CA SER A 541 -2.26 4.32 7.08
C SER A 541 -2.62 5.78 6.81
N ASP A 542 -2.74 6.58 7.86
CA ASP A 542 -3.12 7.99 7.91
C ASP A 542 -1.95 8.95 7.64
N GLN A 543 -0.86 8.49 7.03
CA GLN A 543 0.34 9.29 6.82
C GLN A 543 0.42 9.98 5.44
N HIS A 544 0.01 9.28 4.37
CA HIS A 544 0.28 9.74 3.00
C HIS A 544 -0.95 10.02 2.15
N HIS A 545 -2.03 9.26 2.35
CA HIS A 545 -3.21 9.36 1.50
C HIS A 545 -4.19 10.36 2.11
N HIS A 546 -4.52 11.43 1.39
CA HIS A 546 -5.41 12.49 1.87
C HIS A 546 -6.73 11.96 2.44
N GLY A 547 -7.34 10.96 1.78
CA GLY A 547 -8.55 10.33 2.27
C GLY A 547 -8.37 9.53 3.56
N HIS A 548 -7.17 8.98 3.82
CA HIS A 548 -6.88 8.29 5.08
C HIS A 548 -6.61 9.30 6.20
N VAL A 549 -5.82 10.35 5.94
CA VAL A 549 -5.57 11.43 6.91
C VAL A 549 -6.91 12.06 7.33
N THR A 550 -7.74 12.43 6.36
CA THR A 550 -9.02 13.14 6.59
C THR A 550 -10.05 12.30 7.32
N ASN A 551 -10.06 10.99 7.09
CA ASN A 551 -10.96 10.06 7.76
C ASN A 551 -10.28 9.28 8.89
N LYS A 552 -9.09 9.72 9.31
CA LYS A 552 -8.30 9.16 10.41
C LYS A 552 -8.09 7.65 10.28
N VAL A 553 -7.92 7.11 9.08
CA VAL A 553 -7.75 5.67 8.84
C VAL A 553 -6.36 5.23 9.29
N ARG A 554 -6.23 4.90 10.58
CA ARG A 554 -4.94 4.59 11.20
C ARG A 554 -4.59 3.12 11.07
N PHE A 555 -5.49 2.22 11.47
CA PHE A 555 -5.30 0.77 11.35
C PHE A 555 -6.41 0.19 10.47
N SER A 556 -6.06 -0.76 9.60
CA SER A 556 -7.08 -1.38 8.75
C SER A 556 -6.80 -2.83 8.41
N ILE A 557 -7.86 -3.60 8.22
CA ILE A 557 -7.83 -4.85 7.47
C ILE A 557 -8.50 -4.63 6.11
N ARG A 558 -7.94 -5.20 5.06
CA ARG A 558 -8.58 -5.38 3.75
C ARG A 558 -8.59 -6.86 3.41
N SER A 559 -9.73 -7.37 2.99
CA SER A 559 -9.90 -8.79 2.69
C SER A 559 -10.67 -8.97 1.39
N PRO A 560 -9.96 -8.97 0.23
CA PRO A 560 -10.59 -9.12 -1.07
C PRO A 560 -10.95 -10.58 -1.32
N GLN A 561 -12.06 -10.81 -2.02
CA GLN A 561 -12.53 -12.13 -2.42
C GLN A 561 -12.98 -12.15 -3.86
N ALA A 562 -12.75 -13.29 -4.50
CA ALA A 562 -13.23 -13.54 -5.84
C ALA A 562 -14.68 -14.02 -5.82
N VAL A 563 -15.45 -13.65 -6.85
CA VAL A 563 -16.80 -14.17 -7.09
C VAL A 563 -16.89 -14.66 -8.52
N GLU A 564 -17.46 -15.85 -8.71
CA GLU A 564 -17.78 -16.33 -10.04
C GLU A 564 -19.12 -15.75 -10.51
N VAL A 565 -19.11 -15.08 -11.65
CA VAL A 565 -20.29 -14.51 -12.30
C VAL A 565 -20.33 -15.01 -13.73
N ALA A 566 -21.40 -15.70 -14.13
CA ALA A 566 -21.57 -16.27 -15.47
C ALA A 566 -20.34 -17.05 -16.00
N GLY A 567 -19.75 -17.91 -15.16
CA GLY A 567 -18.59 -18.75 -15.53
C GLY A 567 -17.24 -18.02 -15.54
N ARG A 568 -17.18 -16.75 -15.12
CA ARG A 568 -15.93 -15.98 -15.00
C ARG A 568 -15.66 -15.60 -13.55
N VAL A 569 -14.43 -15.80 -13.12
CA VAL A 569 -13.95 -15.38 -11.81
C VAL A 569 -13.58 -13.90 -11.83
N PHE A 570 -14.25 -13.09 -11.00
CA PHE A 570 -13.89 -11.70 -10.75
C PHE A 570 -13.13 -11.61 -9.43
N ASN A 571 -11.82 -11.41 -9.50
CA ASN A 571 -10.97 -11.15 -8.33
C ASN A 571 -11.30 -9.78 -7.71
N GLY A 572 -11.27 -9.71 -6.38
CA GLY A 572 -11.52 -8.48 -5.62
C GLY A 572 -12.92 -7.88 -5.83
N PHE A 573 -13.89 -8.72 -6.23
CA PHE A 573 -15.28 -8.35 -6.52
C PHE A 573 -16.03 -7.98 -5.23
N VAL A 574 -15.86 -8.82 -4.21
CA VAL A 574 -16.23 -8.53 -2.82
C VAL A 574 -14.97 -8.21 -2.04
N ASP A 575 -15.09 -7.34 -1.05
CA ASP A 575 -14.00 -6.96 -0.16
C ASP A 575 -14.61 -6.65 1.20
N LEU A 576 -14.08 -7.21 2.29
CA LEU A 576 -14.40 -6.77 3.65
C LEU A 576 -13.26 -5.86 4.13
N ARG A 577 -13.60 -4.68 4.65
CA ARG A 577 -12.62 -3.81 5.31
C ARG A 577 -13.06 -3.44 6.71
N LEU A 578 -12.08 -3.41 7.60
CA LEU A 578 -12.23 -2.98 8.99
C LEU A 578 -11.28 -1.83 9.22
N LEU A 579 -11.73 -0.78 9.91
CA LEU A 579 -10.94 0.42 10.17
C LEU A 579 -10.99 0.77 11.66
N ARG A 580 -9.84 1.13 12.24
CA ARG A 580 -9.73 1.81 13.54
C ARG A 580 -9.02 3.14 13.36
N CYS A 581 -9.58 4.18 13.97
CA CYS A 581 -9.05 5.54 13.97
C CYS A 581 -8.00 5.76 15.06
N ALA A 582 -8.06 4.97 16.13
CA ALA A 582 -7.12 4.98 17.23
C ALA A 582 -7.09 3.62 17.95
N GLY A 583 -6.26 3.49 18.99
CA GLY A 583 -6.21 2.31 19.86
C GLY A 583 -5.27 1.21 19.36
N THR A 584 -5.59 -0.03 19.72
CA THR A 584 -4.77 -1.20 19.38
C THR A 584 -4.87 -1.52 17.88
N PRO A 585 -3.75 -1.80 17.19
CA PRO A 585 -3.78 -2.31 15.83
C PRO A 585 -4.59 -3.61 15.71
N PHE A 586 -5.04 -3.93 14.50
CA PHE A 586 -5.52 -5.28 14.21
C PHE A 586 -4.34 -6.25 14.17
N ASP A 587 -4.59 -7.50 14.57
CA ASP A 587 -3.60 -8.57 14.54
C ASP A 587 -3.88 -9.61 13.43
N GLU A 588 -3.01 -10.61 13.35
CA GLU A 588 -3.12 -11.70 12.38
C GLU A 588 -4.43 -12.51 12.55
N GLN A 589 -4.87 -12.71 13.79
CA GLN A 589 -6.07 -13.51 14.07
C GLN A 589 -7.32 -12.72 13.67
N ASP A 590 -7.34 -11.39 13.86
CA ASP A 590 -8.36 -10.50 13.31
C ASP A 590 -8.47 -10.65 11.79
N LEU A 591 -7.34 -10.65 11.08
CA LEU A 591 -7.30 -10.79 9.62
C LEU A 591 -7.83 -12.16 9.16
N LEU A 592 -7.48 -13.25 9.84
CA LEU A 592 -7.95 -14.59 9.50
C LEU A 592 -9.47 -14.70 9.59
N VAL A 593 -10.08 -14.19 10.67
CA VAL A 593 -11.53 -14.19 10.84
C VAL A 593 -12.19 -13.27 9.81
N ALA A 594 -11.67 -12.06 9.61
CA ALA A 594 -12.18 -11.14 8.60
C ALA A 594 -12.12 -11.76 7.18
N HIS A 595 -11.09 -12.56 6.89
CA HIS A 595 -10.97 -13.28 5.63
C HIS A 595 -12.02 -14.36 5.46
N ARG A 596 -12.35 -15.12 6.51
CA ARG A 596 -13.45 -16.09 6.49
C ARG A 596 -14.81 -15.44 6.30
N VAL A 597 -15.05 -14.30 6.97
CA VAL A 597 -16.29 -13.53 6.80
C VAL A 597 -16.42 -13.01 5.37
N SER A 598 -15.34 -12.43 4.83
CA SER A 598 -15.36 -11.98 3.44
C SER A 598 -15.60 -13.14 2.48
N ALA A 599 -15.01 -14.31 2.71
CA ALA A 599 -15.23 -15.50 1.90
C ALA A 599 -16.69 -15.97 1.96
N PHE A 600 -17.33 -15.87 3.14
CA PHE A 600 -18.75 -16.12 3.31
C PHE A 600 -19.60 -15.14 2.47
N LEU A 601 -19.33 -13.82 2.54
CA LEU A 601 -20.00 -12.82 1.70
C LEU A 601 -19.83 -13.11 0.20
N ALA A 602 -18.63 -13.50 -0.22
CA ALA A 602 -18.35 -13.86 -1.61
C ALA A 602 -19.14 -15.10 -2.06
N ARG A 603 -19.23 -16.14 -1.21
CA ARG A 603 -20.06 -17.33 -1.50
C ARG A 603 -21.53 -16.96 -1.68
N MET A 604 -22.07 -16.10 -0.80
CA MET A 604 -23.46 -15.67 -0.91
C MET A 604 -23.71 -14.79 -2.14
N THR A 605 -22.76 -13.91 -2.46
CA THR A 605 -22.81 -13.11 -3.70
C THR A 605 -22.75 -14.02 -4.94
N GLY A 606 -21.99 -15.12 -4.91
CA GLY A 606 -21.99 -16.12 -5.98
C GLY A 606 -23.32 -16.90 -6.10
N LEU A 607 -24.03 -17.15 -5.00
CA LEU A 607 -25.40 -17.68 -5.04
C LEU A 607 -26.37 -16.69 -5.69
N ALA A 608 -26.29 -15.42 -5.29
CA ALA A 608 -27.06 -14.34 -5.89
C ALA A 608 -26.78 -14.17 -7.40
N ALA A 609 -25.52 -14.30 -7.81
CA ALA A 609 -25.13 -14.25 -9.22
C ALA A 609 -25.71 -15.43 -10.03
N ARG A 610 -25.82 -16.62 -9.44
CA ARG A 610 -26.49 -17.77 -10.07
C ARG A 610 -27.99 -17.53 -10.23
N LEU A 611 -28.67 -17.03 -9.21
CA LEU A 611 -30.08 -16.64 -9.33
C LEU A 611 -30.30 -15.62 -10.44
N ALA A 612 -29.46 -14.58 -10.50
CA ALA A 612 -29.51 -13.58 -11.55
C ALA A 612 -29.24 -14.18 -12.95
N ALA A 613 -28.33 -15.15 -13.04
CA ALA A 613 -28.06 -15.87 -14.29
C ALA A 613 -29.25 -16.69 -14.79
N ASP A 614 -30.07 -17.19 -13.86
CA ASP A 614 -31.32 -17.93 -14.10
C ASP A 614 -32.53 -17.01 -14.33
N GLY A 615 -32.33 -15.68 -14.37
CA GLY A 615 -33.35 -14.69 -14.70
C GLY A 615 -34.07 -14.11 -13.49
N VAL A 616 -33.63 -14.38 -12.25
CA VAL A 616 -34.19 -13.75 -11.05
C VAL A 616 -33.74 -12.28 -11.00
N PRO A 617 -34.66 -11.31 -10.91
CA PRO A 617 -34.28 -9.91 -10.76
C PRO A 617 -33.61 -9.71 -9.39
N LEU A 618 -32.45 -9.06 -9.41
CA LEU A 618 -31.68 -8.80 -8.19
C LEU A 618 -30.91 -7.49 -8.33
N GLU A 619 -31.36 -6.49 -7.57
CA GLU A 619 -30.79 -5.14 -7.56
C GLU A 619 -30.53 -4.70 -6.12
N VAL A 620 -29.33 -4.15 -5.87
CA VAL A 620 -28.99 -3.48 -4.62
C VAL A 620 -29.30 -1.99 -4.76
N THR A 621 -30.34 -1.55 -4.06
CA THR A 621 -30.86 -0.18 -4.05
C THR A 621 -30.39 0.63 -2.84
N ALA A 622 -30.01 -0.05 -1.74
CA ALA A 622 -29.46 0.56 -0.54
C ALA A 622 -28.02 1.09 -0.71
N PHE A 623 -27.47 1.62 0.39
CA PHE A 623 -26.06 2.03 0.53
C PHE A 623 -25.62 3.20 -0.36
N ASP A 624 -26.54 4.09 -0.71
CA ASP A 624 -26.24 5.41 -1.29
C ASP A 624 -26.00 6.48 -0.20
N ALA A 625 -25.83 7.73 -0.61
CA ALA A 625 -25.57 8.83 0.32
C ALA A 625 -26.73 9.04 1.32
N GLU A 626 -27.97 8.96 0.84
CA GLU A 626 -29.18 9.16 1.64
C GLU A 626 -29.34 8.05 2.68
N TRP A 627 -29.13 6.79 2.27
CA TRP A 627 -29.15 5.64 3.17
C TRP A 627 -28.14 5.80 4.31
N HIS A 628 -26.88 6.18 4.02
CA HIS A 628 -25.86 6.36 5.06
C HIS A 628 -26.24 7.49 6.01
N TRP A 629 -26.75 8.61 5.48
CA TRP A 629 -27.21 9.73 6.30
C TRP A 629 -28.33 9.30 7.25
N ARG A 630 -29.40 8.71 6.71
CA ARG A 630 -30.54 8.25 7.50
C ARG A 630 -30.13 7.25 8.57
N LYS A 631 -29.26 6.29 8.23
CA LYS A 631 -28.82 5.25 9.17
C LYS A 631 -27.94 5.75 10.30
N ILE A 632 -27.13 6.78 10.06
CA ILE A 632 -26.10 7.21 11.02
C ILE A 632 -26.53 8.46 11.80
N ALA A 633 -27.18 9.40 11.12
CA ALA A 633 -27.61 10.69 11.66
C ALA A 633 -29.11 10.75 12.01
N GLY A 634 -29.94 9.86 11.45
CA GLY A 634 -31.40 9.88 11.62
C GLY A 634 -32.11 10.86 10.68
N ASP A 635 -33.44 10.80 10.63
CA ASP A 635 -34.29 11.63 9.76
C ASP A 635 -34.34 13.12 10.20
N ASP A 636 -34.14 13.40 11.50
CA ASP A 636 -34.26 14.76 12.08
C ASP A 636 -33.02 15.66 11.84
N ALA A 637 -31.91 15.11 11.35
CA ALA A 637 -30.68 15.88 11.13
C ALA A 637 -30.62 16.57 9.75
N GLY A 638 -31.57 16.29 8.85
CA GLY A 638 -31.65 16.89 7.51
C GLY A 638 -32.16 18.34 7.48
N ALA A 639 -32.74 18.83 8.58
CA ALA A 639 -33.36 20.16 8.65
C ALA A 639 -32.42 21.29 9.13
N THR A 640 -31.22 20.98 9.65
CA THR A 640 -30.29 21.97 10.23
C THR A 640 -29.00 22.17 9.43
N ALA A 641 -28.84 21.53 8.27
CA ALA A 641 -27.79 21.89 7.31
C ALA A 641 -28.20 23.11 6.48
N GLY A 642 -28.51 24.23 7.16
CA GLY A 642 -28.50 25.55 6.52
C GLY A 642 -27.06 26.01 6.32
N PRO A 643 -26.79 26.93 5.38
CA PRO A 643 -25.46 27.52 5.25
C PRO A 643 -25.08 28.15 6.60
N ASP A 644 -23.88 27.87 7.09
CA ASP A 644 -23.31 28.61 8.22
C ASP A 644 -23.52 30.12 7.97
N PRO A 645 -23.99 30.88 8.96
CA PRO A 645 -24.18 32.31 8.79
C PRO A 645 -22.84 32.92 8.40
N ALA A 646 -22.87 33.68 7.31
CA ALA A 646 -21.75 34.48 6.86
C ALA A 646 -21.19 35.24 8.06
N ASP A 647 -19.96 34.88 8.46
CA ASP A 647 -19.18 35.75 9.32
C ASP A 647 -18.97 37.04 8.52
N THR A 648 -19.60 38.07 9.04
CA THR A 648 -19.69 39.41 8.52
C THR A 648 -18.30 39.96 8.26
N ALA A 649 -18.17 40.58 7.09
CA ALA A 649 -17.10 41.50 6.76
C ALA A 649 -16.90 42.52 7.87
N ASP A 650 -15.65 42.71 8.28
CA ASP A 650 -15.10 44.04 8.48
C ASP A 650 -13.61 44.06 8.14
N ASP A 651 -13.30 45.08 7.35
CA ASP A 651 -12.02 45.72 7.05
C ASP A 651 -10.90 45.00 6.27
N ALA A 652 -10.85 45.44 5.01
CA ALA A 652 -9.68 45.59 4.18
C ALA A 652 -8.53 46.32 4.88
N ASP A 653 -7.29 45.83 4.73
CA ASP A 653 -6.19 46.70 4.32
C ASP A 653 -5.01 45.92 3.70
N SER A 654 -4.59 46.40 2.54
CA SER A 654 -3.24 46.36 1.95
C SER A 654 -2.52 45.03 1.61
N GLY A 655 -2.09 44.90 0.35
CA GLY A 655 -0.75 44.38 0.06
C GLY A 655 -0.55 43.43 -1.13
N ASP A 656 -1.01 43.78 -2.33
CA ASP A 656 -0.45 43.21 -3.57
C ASP A 656 0.95 43.80 -3.82
N ALA A 657 1.98 42.94 -3.98
CA ALA A 657 3.27 43.32 -4.54
C ALA A 657 3.98 42.13 -5.22
N VAL A 658 3.59 41.93 -6.49
CA VAL A 658 4.42 41.75 -7.68
C VAL A 658 5.92 41.42 -7.44
N LEU A 659 6.32 40.21 -7.84
CA LEU A 659 7.70 39.87 -8.17
C LEU A 659 8.08 40.46 -9.53
N SER A 660 8.83 41.57 -9.53
CA SER A 660 9.54 42.10 -10.68
C SER A 660 10.89 41.38 -10.86
N GLY A 661 11.04 40.61 -11.94
CA GLY A 661 12.36 40.23 -12.46
C GLY A 661 12.92 41.34 -13.35
N PRO A 662 14.26 41.52 -13.47
CA PRO A 662 14.83 42.36 -14.49
C PRO A 662 15.15 41.54 -15.76
N ALA A 663 14.64 42.04 -16.88
CA ALA A 663 15.05 41.67 -18.23
C ALA A 663 16.49 42.13 -18.52
N GLY A 664 17.16 41.39 -19.39
CA GLY A 664 18.59 41.50 -19.65
C GLY A 664 19.05 42.68 -20.52
N THR A 665 20.36 42.69 -20.78
CA THR A 665 20.97 43.52 -21.82
C THR A 665 21.99 42.71 -22.61
N VAL A 666 21.67 42.54 -23.89
CA VAL A 666 22.53 42.54 -25.09
C VAL A 666 24.05 42.73 -24.85
N ARG A 667 24.83 41.65 -24.96
CA ARG A 667 25.85 41.39 -25.99
C ARG A 667 26.48 40.02 -25.81
#